data_AF-A0A660NQI0-F1
#
_entry.id   AF-A0A660NQI0-F1
#
_cell.length_a   1.000
_cell.length_b   1.000
_cell.length_c   1.000
_cell.angle_alpha   90.00
_cell.angle_beta   90.00
_cell.angle_gamma   90.00
#
_symmetry.space_group_name_H-M   'P 1'
#
loop_
_entity.id
_entity.type
_entity.pdbx_description
1 polymer ?
#
loop_
_entity_poly.entity_id
_entity_poly.type
_entity_poly.pdbx_seq_one_letter_code
_entity_poly.pdbx_strand_id
1 'polypeptide(L)'
;NWRTPQNTPNQWDRPTGTLATGNGCGSPWGGGSNPGNLAGGELNMHQKVLDTGVNSTDPSTVARGGVCVATRTASGLPDNQTIQITVTGTDTTLQHTPTLRRAKGSVPPDEFWVFNKAVILWTDVNDYPGAVTVTHTLRLKNFSAQSITGQTATNGRTSNDAYSYPLINQIDGEASKIWFPDSTVAMPWGTLPDPAYTGDKIVDYMAPGQHVGSRVTFNNRGSVSILNFTMCDVLDRSAFDLGAHFSGRSVIEKGDRVNPQYGVHSGSPYFSTIDTGRGPRAEAGSEHGSSAYSQASCADPAITWYDTPEAARAAGEISYVRLVIPKLQGGASAHLYTQGLQLRNTWASTVAVQWPKAEIRQQGQTIAENTVLRNRAWVSSDNMPQSQMDVLNTKIRDHLQVQFARTITRIQDRIVSPADASTAPLPAGTELTYELQPRYATPLPPQPAAVTVTDLLPSGVEYIAGSARKGDQAAEPTVEKLASGQTRLTWTYENAMPHAGADNEDGAKMAPITFKARMALQLRNGDTLQNQVSITGGTADAEPDCTLNTTTGVLDACSKKDTSEVRVQTPPSMYLDKQASTNTFEPGDTFHYTVTFYALGQDLQKDDVPDIIDILPFVGDGTADASREFKGRHPESKYAKGAFRLVSVERPEIDPGMQVYYTRRNPAEIHNDPRDDSNAIPGGSTKWCRRAEFGQGNTGCPDSLADVTAIRTNPALNQLASGQPYGFKINLALDSFIATPEDILSNRAAARSDNPNGSLLLVLSRDGLSSKVVPISADKIASVAGRVFVDMDGTANSAAGYNKPLGQQCIKLTGTNERGETITISTQTDDDGNYSFTAGSANRFFVNGDCSGTALPNFNG
;
A
#
# COMPACT_ATOMS: atom_id res chain seq x y z
N ASN A 1 21.73 -33.37 62.58
CA ASN A 1 20.83 -34.54 62.68
C ASN A 1 20.78 -35.31 61.36
N TRP A 2 20.73 -36.65 61.39
CA TRP A 2 20.89 -37.49 60.18
C TRP A 2 19.54 -38.04 59.72
N ARG A 3 19.25 -37.92 58.42
CA ARG A 3 18.09 -38.55 57.78
C ARG A 3 18.40 -40.03 57.52
N THR A 4 17.70 -40.93 58.19
CA THR A 4 17.78 -42.38 58.05
C THR A 4 16.51 -42.91 57.35
N PRO A 5 16.51 -44.16 56.86
CA PRO A 5 15.29 -44.79 56.38
C PRO A 5 14.13 -44.77 57.39
N GLN A 6 14.46 -44.76 58.70
CA GLN A 6 13.49 -44.74 59.79
C GLN A 6 12.82 -43.37 59.99
N ASN A 7 13.48 -42.25 59.70
CA ASN A 7 12.94 -40.90 59.91
C ASN A 7 12.65 -40.13 58.59
N THR A 8 12.81 -40.80 57.44
CA THR A 8 12.50 -40.26 56.10
C THR A 8 11.91 -41.37 55.23
N PRO A 9 10.64 -41.79 55.42
CA PRO A 9 10.15 -43.06 54.87
C PRO A 9 10.11 -43.12 53.34
N ASN A 10 9.89 -41.99 52.66
CA ASN A 10 9.90 -41.92 51.21
C ASN A 10 11.34 -42.04 50.67
N GLN A 11 11.58 -43.01 49.80
CA GLN A 11 12.90 -43.26 49.22
C GLN A 11 13.37 -42.18 48.24
N TRP A 12 12.45 -41.49 47.56
CA TRP A 12 12.75 -40.44 46.57
C TRP A 12 13.17 -39.12 47.22
N ASP A 13 12.74 -38.91 48.47
CA ASP A 13 13.10 -37.77 49.30
C ASP A 13 14.52 -37.87 49.88
N ARG A 14 15.12 -39.06 49.80
CA ARG A 14 16.49 -39.31 50.21
C ARG A 14 17.41 -39.08 49.01
N PRO A 15 18.64 -38.61 49.24
CA PRO A 15 19.70 -38.86 48.27
C PRO A 15 19.77 -40.38 48.03
N THR A 16 20.11 -40.80 46.82
CA THR A 16 20.36 -42.22 46.56
C THR A 16 21.55 -42.64 47.40
N GLY A 17 21.26 -43.28 48.53
CA GLY A 17 22.22 -43.53 49.59
C GLY A 17 22.29 -42.39 50.61
N THR A 18 22.45 -42.74 51.89
CA THR A 18 22.57 -41.77 52.98
C THR A 18 23.99 -41.78 53.50
N LEU A 19 24.44 -40.71 54.17
CA LEU A 19 25.73 -40.69 54.88
C LEU A 19 25.85 -41.80 55.94
N ALA A 20 24.73 -42.36 56.40
CA ALA A 20 24.67 -43.50 57.32
C ALA A 20 24.93 -44.86 56.64
N THR A 21 24.82 -44.94 55.31
CA THR A 21 25.01 -46.16 54.50
C THR A 21 26.23 -46.07 53.56
N GLY A 22 27.00 -44.98 53.65
CA GLY A 22 28.21 -44.74 52.85
C GLY A 22 28.00 -43.91 51.57
N ASN A 23 26.77 -43.52 51.22
CA ASN A 23 26.48 -42.93 49.91
C ASN A 23 25.90 -41.51 50.04
N GLY A 24 26.58 -40.62 50.77
CA GLY A 24 26.14 -39.24 51.03
C GLY A 24 26.56 -38.18 50.02
N CYS A 25 27.04 -38.61 48.85
CA CYS A 25 27.46 -37.73 47.76
C CYS A 25 27.14 -38.37 46.41
N GLY A 26 26.97 -37.55 45.38
CA GLY A 26 26.49 -38.04 44.08
C GLY A 26 26.70 -37.06 42.95
N SER A 27 26.30 -37.48 41.76
CA SER A 27 26.33 -36.68 40.55
C SER A 27 25.15 -35.70 40.56
N PRO A 28 25.37 -34.38 40.41
CA PRO A 28 24.30 -33.38 40.52
C PRO A 28 23.19 -33.49 39.45
N TRP A 29 23.40 -34.30 38.41
CA TRP A 29 22.55 -34.40 37.22
C TRP A 29 22.54 -35.84 36.64
N GLY A 30 21.36 -36.45 36.45
CA GLY A 30 21.21 -37.74 35.75
C GLY A 30 21.24 -39.02 36.62
N GLY A 31 20.51 -40.04 36.16
CA GLY A 31 20.17 -41.27 36.90
C GLY A 31 21.38 -42.14 37.28
N GLY A 32 21.52 -42.39 38.59
CA GLY A 32 22.51 -43.30 39.17
C GLY A 32 23.01 -42.88 40.55
N SER A 33 23.05 -41.56 40.83
CA SER A 33 23.41 -41.01 42.16
C SER A 33 22.85 -39.60 42.37
N ASN A 34 21.60 -39.46 42.82
CA ASN A 34 20.84 -38.19 42.91
C ASN A 34 20.85 -37.59 44.35
N PRO A 35 20.95 -36.26 44.51
CA PRO A 35 20.81 -35.55 45.79
C PRO A 35 19.50 -35.74 46.59
N GLY A 36 18.42 -36.25 45.98
CA GLY A 36 17.12 -36.50 46.61
C GLY A 36 16.14 -35.33 46.53
N ASN A 37 14.83 -35.61 46.50
CA ASN A 37 13.78 -34.60 46.26
C ASN A 37 13.67 -33.53 47.36
N LEU A 38 14.03 -33.84 48.61
CA LEU A 38 14.05 -32.84 49.68
C LEU A 38 15.12 -31.76 49.47
N ALA A 39 16.16 -32.05 48.70
CA ALA A 39 17.18 -31.09 48.28
C ALA A 39 16.85 -30.44 46.92
N GLY A 40 15.60 -30.58 46.44
CA GLY A 40 15.16 -30.10 45.12
C GLY A 40 15.32 -31.11 43.98
N GLY A 41 15.80 -32.32 44.27
CA GLY A 41 16.08 -33.36 43.27
C GLY A 41 17.37 -33.04 42.52
N GLU A 42 17.31 -32.12 41.56
CA GLU A 42 18.45 -31.72 40.74
C GLU A 42 19.03 -30.39 41.22
N LEU A 43 20.36 -30.31 41.34
CA LEU A 43 21.03 -29.03 41.62
C LEU A 43 21.12 -28.23 40.31
N ASN A 44 20.93 -26.91 40.38
CA ASN A 44 21.07 -26.06 39.21
C ASN A 44 22.54 -26.04 38.72
N MET A 45 22.80 -26.79 37.65
CA MET A 45 24.12 -26.91 37.01
C MET A 45 24.32 -25.97 35.82
N HIS A 46 23.45 -24.98 35.61
CA HIS A 46 23.46 -24.12 34.41
C HIS A 46 24.84 -23.55 34.09
N GLN A 47 25.58 -23.08 35.11
CA GLN A 47 26.91 -22.46 34.95
C GLN A 47 28.09 -23.41 35.25
N LYS A 48 27.86 -24.73 35.32
CA LYS A 48 28.88 -25.72 35.68
C LYS A 48 28.98 -26.82 34.61
N VAL A 49 30.04 -27.62 34.67
CA VAL A 49 30.17 -28.85 33.86
C VAL A 49 29.30 -29.97 34.46
N LEU A 50 28.80 -30.87 33.63
CA LEU A 50 27.96 -31.99 34.03
C LEU A 50 28.80 -33.21 34.41
N ASP A 51 28.21 -34.07 35.24
CA ASP A 51 28.74 -35.38 35.61
C ASP A 51 27.56 -36.32 35.81
N THR A 52 27.56 -37.46 35.12
CA THR A 52 26.52 -38.51 35.17
C THR A 52 27.01 -39.79 35.84
N GLY A 53 28.26 -39.83 36.32
CA GLY A 53 28.89 -41.01 36.94
C GLY A 53 29.33 -42.11 35.96
N VAL A 54 28.90 -42.05 34.71
CA VAL A 54 29.18 -43.05 33.66
C VAL A 54 29.99 -42.45 32.50
N ASN A 55 30.39 -43.27 31.52
CA ASN A 55 31.13 -42.81 30.34
C ASN A 55 30.30 -41.79 29.52
N SER A 56 30.93 -40.71 29.07
CA SER A 56 30.34 -39.66 28.24
C SER A 56 31.38 -39.03 27.32
N THR A 57 30.93 -38.63 26.13
CA THR A 57 31.71 -37.85 25.15
C THR A 57 31.11 -36.45 24.91
N ASP A 58 30.05 -36.07 25.64
CA ASP A 58 29.43 -34.75 25.49
C ASP A 58 30.43 -33.65 25.93
N PRO A 59 30.61 -32.57 25.14
CA PRO A 59 31.57 -31.50 25.44
C PRO A 59 31.26 -30.72 26.71
N SER A 60 30.07 -30.90 27.32
CA SER A 60 29.66 -30.31 28.59
C SER A 60 29.67 -31.27 29.77
N THR A 61 30.05 -32.53 29.58
CA THR A 61 30.01 -33.60 30.59
C THR A 61 31.38 -34.28 30.73
N VAL A 62 31.81 -34.54 31.97
CA VAL A 62 33.09 -35.24 32.23
C VAL A 62 33.13 -36.65 31.62
N ALA A 63 34.33 -37.15 31.32
CA ALA A 63 34.52 -38.43 30.60
C ALA A 63 33.91 -39.63 31.32
N ARG A 64 34.29 -39.84 32.58
CA ARG A 64 33.63 -40.77 33.51
C ARG A 64 33.87 -40.26 34.92
N GLY A 65 32.86 -39.66 35.52
CA GLY A 65 32.97 -39.00 36.83
C GLY A 65 33.15 -39.96 38.03
N GLY A 66 32.87 -41.26 37.84
CA GLY A 66 33.02 -42.29 38.88
C GLY A 66 31.91 -42.28 39.93
N VAL A 67 32.02 -43.18 40.90
CA VAL A 67 31.07 -43.35 42.02
C VAL A 67 31.57 -42.59 43.24
N CYS A 68 30.68 -41.79 43.85
CA CYS A 68 30.99 -41.02 45.05
C CYS A 68 30.42 -41.70 46.30
N VAL A 69 31.27 -41.86 47.30
CA VAL A 69 30.95 -42.47 48.60
C VAL A 69 31.37 -41.47 49.68
N ALA A 70 30.45 -41.16 50.60
CA ALA A 70 30.72 -40.29 51.74
C ALA A 70 30.46 -41.07 53.04
N THR A 71 31.51 -41.26 53.83
CA THR A 71 31.49 -42.05 55.07
C THR A 71 31.95 -41.21 56.26
N ARG A 72 31.47 -41.57 57.45
CA ARG A 72 32.10 -41.11 58.69
C ARG A 72 33.42 -41.85 58.92
N THR A 73 34.35 -41.19 59.59
CA THR A 73 35.52 -41.87 60.18
C THR A 73 35.08 -42.77 61.34
N ALA A 74 35.88 -43.78 61.70
CA ALA A 74 35.55 -44.85 62.65
C ALA A 74 35.23 -44.41 64.11
N SER A 75 35.32 -43.13 64.45
CA SER A 75 35.20 -42.58 65.81
C SER A 75 33.79 -42.08 66.16
N GLY A 76 32.76 -42.92 66.01
CA GLY A 76 31.35 -42.51 66.12
C GLY A 76 30.95 -41.70 67.38
N LEU A 77 30.66 -40.39 67.17
CA LEU A 77 29.93 -39.38 67.99
C LEU A 77 30.66 -38.81 69.24
N PRO A 78 30.43 -37.54 69.68
CA PRO A 78 29.84 -36.35 69.06
C PRO A 78 30.84 -35.17 69.03
N ASP A 79 31.64 -35.03 67.98
CA ASP A 79 32.22 -33.73 67.62
C ASP A 79 32.10 -33.39 66.12
N ASN A 80 31.43 -34.23 65.30
CA ASN A 80 30.82 -33.93 63.99
C ASN A 80 31.59 -32.97 63.06
N GLN A 81 32.93 -33.04 62.98
CA GLN A 81 33.75 -32.04 62.27
C GLN A 81 34.43 -32.50 60.98
N THR A 82 34.43 -33.80 60.66
CA THR A 82 35.13 -34.32 59.46
C THR A 82 34.29 -35.36 58.72
N ILE A 83 34.23 -35.21 57.38
CA ILE A 83 33.57 -36.14 56.46
C ILE A 83 34.63 -36.64 55.49
N GLN A 84 34.71 -37.95 55.29
CA GLN A 84 35.59 -38.53 54.28
C GLN A 84 34.78 -38.77 53.00
N ILE A 85 35.27 -38.24 51.88
CA ILE A 85 34.69 -38.43 50.55
C ILE A 85 35.66 -39.25 49.74
N THR A 86 35.18 -40.33 49.16
CA THR A 86 35.95 -41.22 48.29
C THR A 86 35.25 -41.30 46.94
N VAL A 87 35.99 -40.97 45.87
CA VAL A 87 35.49 -41.12 44.49
C VAL A 87 36.32 -42.20 43.81
N THR A 88 35.65 -43.20 43.23
CA THR A 88 36.32 -44.33 42.56
C THR A 88 35.82 -44.50 41.13
N GLY A 89 36.67 -45.05 40.27
CA GLY A 89 36.33 -45.32 38.88
C GLY A 89 36.33 -44.07 37.97
N THR A 90 36.83 -42.93 38.45
CA THR A 90 36.99 -41.72 37.62
C THR A 90 38.00 -41.97 36.49
N ASP A 91 37.70 -41.48 35.29
CA ASP A 91 38.67 -41.43 34.20
C ASP A 91 39.60 -40.22 34.39
N THR A 92 40.87 -40.51 34.68
CA THR A 92 41.93 -39.50 34.84
C THR A 92 42.92 -39.48 33.66
N THR A 93 42.56 -40.08 32.51
CA THR A 93 43.42 -40.09 31.31
C THR A 93 43.55 -38.72 30.66
N LEU A 94 42.57 -37.84 30.89
CA LEU A 94 42.39 -36.55 30.21
C LEU A 94 42.22 -36.64 28.69
N GLN A 95 41.90 -37.82 28.13
CA GLN A 95 41.62 -37.97 26.70
C GLN A 95 40.36 -37.21 26.26
N HIS A 96 39.38 -37.09 27.17
CA HIS A 96 38.21 -36.24 27.02
C HIS A 96 38.09 -35.34 28.26
N THR A 97 37.97 -34.04 28.03
CA THR A 97 37.64 -33.06 29.06
C THR A 97 36.57 -32.11 28.54
N PRO A 98 35.58 -31.73 29.36
CA PRO A 98 34.55 -30.79 28.94
C PRO A 98 35.19 -29.48 28.45
N THR A 99 34.78 -29.04 27.27
CA THR A 99 35.15 -27.72 26.72
C THR A 99 34.05 -26.69 26.94
N LEU A 100 32.84 -27.15 27.32
CA LEU A 100 31.66 -26.33 27.55
C LEU A 100 31.09 -26.56 28.96
N ARG A 101 30.41 -25.54 29.48
CA ARG A 101 29.50 -25.63 30.64
C ARG A 101 28.12 -26.07 30.13
N ARG A 102 27.19 -26.43 31.03
CA ARG A 102 25.83 -26.85 30.65
C ARG A 102 25.11 -25.82 29.76
N ALA A 103 25.20 -24.54 30.12
CA ALA A 103 24.66 -23.43 29.33
C ALA A 103 25.47 -23.09 28.06
N LYS A 104 26.35 -24.01 27.63
CA LYS A 104 27.17 -23.90 26.43
C LYS A 104 28.17 -22.73 26.40
N GLY A 105 28.42 -22.08 27.54
CA GLY A 105 29.59 -21.20 27.70
C GLY A 105 30.89 -22.01 27.77
N SER A 106 32.03 -21.44 27.39
CA SER A 106 33.32 -22.15 27.42
C SER A 106 33.82 -22.44 28.84
N VAL A 107 34.52 -23.56 28.98
CA VAL A 107 35.37 -23.83 30.15
C VAL A 107 36.71 -23.12 29.95
N PRO A 108 37.27 -22.43 30.98
CA PRO A 108 38.58 -21.81 30.88
C PRO A 108 39.65 -22.81 30.42
N PRO A 109 40.58 -22.43 29.52
CA PRO A 109 41.58 -23.36 28.98
C PRO A 109 42.54 -23.97 30.00
N ASP A 110 42.65 -23.36 31.19
CA ASP A 110 43.47 -23.80 32.32
C ASP A 110 42.72 -24.70 33.31
N GLU A 111 41.43 -24.97 33.10
CA GLU A 111 40.60 -25.83 33.94
C GLU A 111 40.31 -27.19 33.29
N PHE A 112 40.81 -28.28 33.89
CA PHE A 112 40.52 -29.65 33.46
C PHE A 112 39.61 -30.35 34.47
N TRP A 113 38.42 -30.74 34.03
CA TRP A 113 37.41 -31.38 34.88
C TRP A 113 37.38 -32.90 34.66
N VAL A 114 37.70 -33.66 35.72
CA VAL A 114 37.68 -35.14 35.72
C VAL A 114 36.44 -35.73 36.42
N PHE A 115 35.89 -35.02 37.41
CA PHE A 115 34.61 -35.34 38.04
C PHE A 115 33.96 -34.07 38.60
N ASN A 116 32.65 -34.11 38.85
CA ASN A 116 31.90 -33.07 39.54
C ASN A 116 30.83 -33.71 40.44
N LYS A 117 31.03 -33.66 41.76
CA LYS A 117 30.16 -34.31 42.75
C LYS A 117 29.58 -33.31 43.74
N ALA A 118 28.35 -33.57 44.17
CA ALA A 118 27.70 -32.85 45.26
C ALA A 118 27.72 -33.68 46.55
N VAL A 119 27.96 -33.00 47.67
CA VAL A 119 27.83 -33.55 49.03
C VAL A 119 26.72 -32.78 49.71
N ILE A 120 25.78 -33.47 50.35
CA ILE A 120 24.66 -32.81 51.01
C ILE A 120 24.82 -32.91 52.52
N LEU A 121 24.80 -31.75 53.16
CA LEU A 121 24.85 -31.61 54.61
C LEU A 121 23.47 -31.18 55.10
N TRP A 122 22.95 -31.88 56.09
CA TRP A 122 21.68 -31.57 56.73
C TRP A 122 21.92 -31.17 58.18
N THR A 123 21.35 -30.05 58.56
CA THR A 123 21.32 -29.56 59.94
C THR A 123 19.86 -29.44 60.38
N ASP A 124 19.61 -29.63 61.68
CA ASP A 124 18.24 -29.47 62.17
C ASP A 124 17.91 -27.99 62.20
N VAL A 125 16.73 -27.59 61.73
CA VAL A 125 16.32 -26.18 61.78
C VAL A 125 16.25 -25.67 63.23
N ASN A 126 16.01 -26.57 64.20
CA ASN A 126 15.99 -26.24 65.62
C ASN A 126 17.39 -25.93 66.19
N ASP A 127 18.46 -26.31 65.50
CA ASP A 127 19.84 -25.95 65.87
C ASP A 127 20.15 -24.47 65.56
N TYR A 128 19.25 -23.77 64.85
CA TYR A 128 19.36 -22.37 64.47
C TYR A 128 18.30 -21.53 65.18
N PRO A 129 18.72 -20.68 66.14
CA PRO A 129 17.81 -19.70 66.73
C PRO A 129 17.20 -18.80 65.66
N GLY A 130 15.92 -18.46 65.82
CA GLY A 130 15.20 -17.60 64.89
C GLY A 130 15.89 -16.24 64.72
N ALA A 131 16.02 -15.80 63.46
CA ALA A 131 16.65 -14.54 63.05
C ALA A 131 18.10 -14.33 63.51
N VAL A 132 18.82 -15.41 63.90
CA VAL A 132 20.24 -15.36 64.26
C VAL A 132 21.08 -15.98 63.14
N THR A 133 22.07 -15.22 62.66
CA THR A 133 23.04 -15.72 61.69
C THR A 133 24.04 -16.66 62.36
N VAL A 134 24.12 -17.89 61.87
CA VAL A 134 25.11 -18.90 62.26
C VAL A 134 26.08 -19.12 61.09
N THR A 135 27.35 -18.78 61.29
CA THR A 135 28.37 -18.96 60.26
C THR A 135 28.95 -20.38 60.29
N HIS A 136 28.81 -21.09 59.18
CA HIS A 136 29.47 -22.37 58.96
C HIS A 136 30.80 -22.15 58.22
N THR A 137 31.79 -23.01 58.50
CA THR A 137 33.05 -23.04 57.75
C THR A 137 33.35 -24.48 57.36
N LEU A 138 33.45 -24.72 56.06
CA LEU A 138 33.95 -25.96 55.50
C LEU A 138 35.44 -25.81 55.24
N ARG A 139 36.23 -26.82 55.63
CA ARG A 139 37.67 -26.87 55.37
C ARG A 139 38.06 -28.23 54.79
N LEU A 140 38.86 -28.21 53.73
CA LEU A 140 39.55 -29.39 53.24
C LEU A 140 40.65 -29.73 54.23
N LYS A 141 40.46 -30.84 54.96
CA LYS A 141 41.42 -31.28 55.97
C LYS A 141 42.63 -31.96 55.36
N ASN A 142 42.40 -32.92 54.46
CA ASN A 142 43.41 -33.72 53.77
C ASN A 142 42.91 -34.07 52.36
N PHE A 143 43.84 -34.22 51.42
CA PHE A 143 43.58 -34.72 50.07
C PHE A 143 44.58 -35.82 49.72
N SER A 144 44.08 -36.91 49.13
CA SER A 144 44.89 -37.99 48.60
C SER A 144 44.17 -38.59 47.39
N ALA A 145 44.90 -38.76 46.30
CA ALA A 145 44.41 -39.46 45.11
C ALA A 145 45.58 -40.07 44.34
N GLN A 146 45.29 -41.13 43.60
CA GLN A 146 46.23 -41.80 42.70
C GLN A 146 45.57 -41.93 41.32
N SER A 147 46.27 -41.52 40.27
CA SER A 147 45.80 -41.66 38.89
C SER A 147 45.87 -43.12 38.43
N ILE A 148 45.24 -43.41 37.29
CA ILE A 148 45.32 -44.74 36.66
C ILE A 148 46.74 -45.17 36.25
N THR A 149 47.68 -44.22 36.14
CA THR A 149 49.11 -44.49 35.84
C THR A 149 49.94 -44.68 37.11
N GLY A 150 49.30 -44.68 38.29
CA GLY A 150 49.94 -44.85 39.59
C GLY A 150 50.54 -43.57 40.17
N GLN A 151 50.37 -42.41 39.50
CA GLN A 151 50.90 -41.13 39.98
C GLN A 151 50.04 -40.56 41.12
N THR A 152 50.69 -40.16 42.22
CA THR A 152 50.02 -39.46 43.32
C THR A 152 49.67 -38.03 42.91
N ALA A 153 48.41 -37.64 43.10
CA ALA A 153 47.98 -36.26 42.92
C ALA A 153 48.17 -35.46 44.21
N THR A 154 48.55 -34.18 44.08
CA THR A 154 48.72 -33.25 45.19
C THR A 154 47.71 -32.12 45.11
N ASN A 155 47.35 -31.52 46.26
CA ASN A 155 46.53 -30.32 46.26
C ASN A 155 47.39 -29.10 45.87
N GLY A 156 47.42 -28.76 44.59
CA GLY A 156 48.20 -27.63 44.07
C GLY A 156 47.54 -26.26 44.27
N ARG A 157 46.25 -26.20 44.61
CA ARG A 157 45.50 -24.95 44.77
C ARG A 157 44.84 -24.92 46.14
N THR A 158 45.51 -24.31 47.12
CA THR A 158 45.01 -24.23 48.50
C THR A 158 44.09 -23.04 48.76
N SER A 159 43.95 -22.13 47.79
CA SER A 159 43.14 -20.91 47.94
C SER A 159 41.64 -21.15 48.07
N ASN A 160 41.16 -22.35 47.76
CA ASN A 160 39.77 -22.78 47.91
C ASN A 160 39.58 -23.89 48.97
N ASP A 161 40.60 -24.14 49.81
CA ASP A 161 40.52 -25.17 50.86
C ASP A 161 39.59 -24.79 52.01
N ALA A 162 39.16 -23.53 52.11
CA ALA A 162 38.21 -23.08 53.12
C ALA A 162 37.10 -22.22 52.51
N TYR A 163 35.86 -22.45 52.95
CA TYR A 163 34.70 -21.66 52.56
C TYR A 163 33.79 -21.44 53.77
N SER A 164 33.47 -20.18 54.06
CA SER A 164 32.53 -19.82 55.12
C SER A 164 31.24 -19.28 54.52
N TYR A 165 30.09 -19.68 55.08
CA TYR A 165 28.78 -19.21 54.66
C TYR A 165 27.84 -19.05 55.87
N PRO A 166 27.00 -17.99 55.87
CA PRO A 166 25.98 -17.82 56.90
C PRO A 166 24.75 -18.68 56.61
N LEU A 167 24.14 -19.23 57.67
CA LEU A 167 22.79 -19.75 57.66
C LEU A 167 21.95 -19.00 58.68
N ILE A 168 20.69 -18.72 58.36
CA ILE A 168 19.76 -18.02 59.23
C ILE A 168 18.40 -18.70 59.14
N ASN A 169 17.80 -18.98 60.29
CA ASN A 169 16.44 -19.46 60.37
C ASN A 169 15.49 -18.26 60.44
N GLN A 170 14.89 -17.86 59.33
CA GLN A 170 14.04 -16.68 59.28
C GLN A 170 12.84 -16.89 58.36
N ILE A 171 11.82 -16.07 58.59
CA ILE A 171 10.73 -15.89 57.64
C ILE A 171 11.24 -14.97 56.53
N ASP A 172 11.02 -15.35 55.28
CA ASP A 172 11.39 -14.55 54.12
C ASP A 172 10.49 -14.84 52.93
N GLY A 173 10.30 -13.84 52.07
CA GLY A 173 9.33 -13.89 50.98
C GLY A 173 9.78 -13.10 49.77
N GLU A 174 9.40 -13.59 48.60
CA GLU A 174 9.34 -12.82 47.37
C GLU A 174 7.93 -12.84 46.83
N ALA A 175 7.49 -11.72 46.29
CA ALA A 175 6.24 -11.68 45.57
C ALA A 175 6.46 -10.97 44.23
N SER A 176 5.80 -11.47 43.18
CA SER A 176 5.83 -10.88 41.86
C SER A 176 4.45 -10.93 41.20
N LYS A 177 4.25 -10.03 40.26
CA LYS A 177 3.03 -9.91 39.47
C LYS A 177 3.45 -9.78 38.01
N ILE A 178 2.78 -10.51 37.12
CA ILE A 178 2.95 -10.33 35.67
C ILE A 178 1.61 -10.40 34.93
N TRP A 179 1.54 -9.77 33.76
CA TRP A 179 0.64 -10.17 32.69
C TRP A 179 1.20 -11.39 31.94
N PHE A 180 0.33 -12.33 31.58
CA PHE A 180 0.72 -13.54 30.84
C PHE A 180 -0.33 -13.90 29.78
N PRO A 181 0.05 -14.66 28.73
CA PRO A 181 -0.87 -15.06 27.67
C PRO A 181 -2.09 -15.81 28.19
N ASP A 182 -3.29 -15.33 27.84
CA ASP A 182 -4.51 -16.08 28.14
C ASP A 182 -4.74 -17.22 27.15
N SER A 183 -4.29 -18.41 27.54
CA SER A 183 -4.48 -19.63 26.74
C SER A 183 -5.93 -20.15 26.67
N THR A 184 -6.90 -19.51 27.34
CA THR A 184 -8.32 -19.91 27.23
C THR A 184 -8.98 -19.44 25.94
N VAL A 185 -8.34 -18.54 25.19
CA VAL A 185 -8.87 -17.94 23.96
C VAL A 185 -7.85 -18.08 22.83
N ALA A 186 -8.31 -18.46 21.63
CA ALA A 186 -7.46 -18.59 20.46
C ALA A 186 -7.07 -17.22 19.86
N MET A 187 -5.96 -17.18 19.12
CA MET A 187 -5.61 -16.02 18.29
C MET A 187 -6.71 -15.75 17.24
N PRO A 188 -6.98 -14.47 16.88
CA PRO A 188 -6.28 -13.26 17.32
C PRO A 188 -6.78 -12.68 18.66
N TRP A 189 -7.77 -13.31 19.29
CA TRP A 189 -8.40 -12.80 20.52
C TRP A 189 -7.61 -13.12 21.78
N GLY A 190 -6.70 -14.09 21.77
CA GLY A 190 -5.69 -14.28 22.82
C GLY A 190 -4.50 -13.32 22.68
N THR A 191 -3.70 -13.19 23.74
CA THR A 191 -2.42 -12.46 23.73
C THR A 191 -1.23 -13.41 23.56
N LEU A 192 -0.11 -12.92 23.02
CA LEU A 192 1.13 -13.68 22.85
C LEU A 192 2.23 -13.19 23.80
N PRO A 193 3.16 -14.07 24.20
CA PRO A 193 4.30 -13.66 25.01
C PRO A 193 5.24 -12.75 24.20
N ASP A 194 5.79 -11.73 24.85
CA ASP A 194 6.81 -10.87 24.24
C ASP A 194 8.12 -11.67 24.03
N PRO A 195 8.64 -11.73 22.80
CA PRO A 195 9.82 -12.52 22.46
C PRO A 195 11.12 -12.02 23.11
N ALA A 196 11.14 -10.82 23.69
CA ALA A 196 12.28 -10.30 24.43
C ALA A 196 12.56 -11.09 25.73
N TYR A 197 11.56 -11.82 26.25
CA TYR A 197 11.69 -12.65 27.44
C TYR A 197 11.96 -14.12 27.05
N THR A 198 13.08 -14.68 27.54
CA THR A 198 13.48 -16.08 27.26
C THR A 198 13.01 -17.07 28.33
N GLY A 199 12.38 -16.60 29.40
CA GLY A 199 11.92 -17.41 30.54
C GLY A 199 10.41 -17.33 30.73
N ASP A 200 9.96 -16.40 31.58
CA ASP A 200 8.54 -16.18 31.82
C ASP A 200 7.82 -15.67 30.56
N LYS A 201 6.59 -16.14 30.36
CA LYS A 201 5.71 -15.70 29.26
C LYS A 201 5.02 -14.40 29.65
N ILE A 202 5.72 -13.28 29.53
CA ILE A 202 5.21 -11.94 29.87
C ILE A 202 4.49 -11.33 28.65
N VAL A 203 3.41 -10.59 28.88
CA VAL A 203 2.67 -9.85 27.84
C VAL A 203 2.85 -8.35 28.08
N ASP A 204 3.65 -7.71 27.24
CA ASP A 204 3.87 -6.26 27.29
C ASP A 204 2.88 -5.48 26.42
N TYR A 205 2.26 -6.13 25.43
CA TYR A 205 1.43 -5.49 24.42
C TYR A 205 0.12 -6.23 24.16
N MET A 206 -0.95 -5.46 23.94
CA MET A 206 -2.30 -6.00 23.75
C MET A 206 -3.16 -5.01 22.96
N ALA A 207 -4.05 -5.56 22.11
CA ALA A 207 -5.05 -4.79 21.39
C ALA A 207 -6.43 -4.87 22.05
N PRO A 208 -7.28 -3.85 21.88
CA PRO A 208 -8.67 -3.91 22.31
C PRO A 208 -9.39 -5.16 21.75
N GLY A 209 -10.23 -5.76 22.58
CA GLY A 209 -10.93 -7.01 22.30
C GLY A 209 -10.15 -8.29 22.64
N GLN A 210 -8.82 -8.21 22.80
CA GLN A 210 -8.03 -9.38 23.20
C GLN A 210 -8.28 -9.76 24.67
N HIS A 211 -7.79 -10.94 25.05
CA HIS A 211 -7.79 -11.48 26.40
C HIS A 211 -6.36 -11.65 26.92
N VAL A 212 -6.16 -11.28 28.18
CA VAL A 212 -4.89 -11.44 28.90
C VAL A 212 -5.15 -12.10 30.25
N GLY A 213 -4.17 -12.83 30.74
CA GLY A 213 -4.17 -13.39 32.09
C GLY A 213 -3.24 -12.60 33.00
N SER A 214 -3.45 -12.69 34.30
CA SER A 214 -2.50 -12.22 35.30
C SER A 214 -2.06 -13.30 36.27
N ARG A 215 -0.76 -13.30 36.62
CA ARG A 215 -0.17 -14.24 37.58
C ARG A 215 0.39 -13.47 38.77
N VAL A 216 -0.12 -13.75 39.96
CA VAL A 216 0.52 -13.41 41.24
C VAL A 216 1.36 -14.61 41.68
N THR A 217 2.63 -14.38 42.00
CA THR A 217 3.51 -15.43 42.54
C THR A 217 4.03 -14.99 43.89
N PHE A 218 4.10 -15.94 44.81
CA PHE A 218 4.80 -15.77 46.07
C PHE A 218 5.74 -16.96 46.30
N ASN A 219 7.01 -16.68 46.58
CA ASN A 219 8.03 -17.65 46.93
C ASN A 219 8.38 -17.49 48.42
N ASN A 220 8.12 -18.50 49.24
CA ASN A 220 8.65 -18.52 50.61
C ASN A 220 10.13 -18.90 50.54
N ARG A 221 11.01 -17.89 50.51
CA ARG A 221 12.47 -18.07 50.47
C ARG A 221 13.06 -18.43 51.84
N GLY A 222 12.27 -18.25 52.90
CA GLY A 222 12.67 -18.55 54.26
C GLY A 222 12.55 -20.02 54.64
N SER A 223 13.03 -20.32 55.84
CA SER A 223 12.92 -21.64 56.50
C SER A 223 11.66 -21.78 57.34
N VAL A 224 11.01 -20.66 57.69
CA VAL A 224 9.82 -20.62 58.54
C VAL A 224 8.56 -20.69 57.67
N SER A 225 7.55 -21.46 58.10
CA SER A 225 6.26 -21.50 57.42
C SER A 225 5.53 -20.17 57.57
N ILE A 226 4.93 -19.67 56.49
CA ILE A 226 4.07 -18.49 56.51
C ILE A 226 2.64 -18.96 56.80
N LEU A 227 1.99 -18.32 57.76
CA LEU A 227 0.67 -18.70 58.28
C LEU A 227 -0.42 -17.76 57.79
N ASN A 228 -1.59 -18.31 57.46
CA ASN A 228 -2.77 -17.61 56.95
C ASN A 228 -2.42 -16.61 55.84
N PHE A 229 -1.61 -17.07 54.90
CA PHE A 229 -1.08 -16.26 53.82
C PHE A 229 -2.18 -15.96 52.80
N THR A 230 -2.46 -14.68 52.57
CA THR A 230 -3.37 -14.23 51.52
C THR A 230 -2.56 -13.65 50.37
N MET A 231 -2.86 -14.08 49.15
CA MET A 231 -2.42 -13.41 47.93
C MET A 231 -3.63 -13.02 47.10
N CYS A 232 -3.61 -11.83 46.53
CA CYS A 232 -4.78 -11.26 45.91
C CYS A 232 -4.42 -10.47 44.65
N ASP A 233 -5.22 -10.68 43.62
CA ASP A 233 -5.27 -9.92 42.39
C ASP A 233 -6.28 -8.78 42.52
N VAL A 234 -5.85 -7.55 42.21
CA VAL A 234 -6.71 -6.36 42.24
C VAL A 234 -6.91 -5.90 40.80
N LEU A 235 -8.14 -5.95 40.31
CA LEU A 235 -8.44 -5.77 38.90
C LEU A 235 -8.86 -4.32 38.61
N ASP A 236 -8.17 -3.67 37.67
CA ASP A 236 -8.65 -2.41 37.10
C ASP A 236 -9.81 -2.65 36.11
N ARG A 237 -11.04 -2.61 36.63
CA ARG A 237 -12.26 -2.79 35.84
C ARG A 237 -12.56 -1.63 34.88
N SER A 238 -11.86 -0.50 34.98
CA SER A 238 -12.08 0.64 34.08
C SER A 238 -11.65 0.34 32.64
N ALA A 239 -10.61 -0.48 32.46
CA ALA A 239 -10.09 -0.89 31.15
C ALA A 239 -10.51 -2.31 30.72
N PHE A 240 -10.84 -3.19 31.67
CA PHE A 240 -11.06 -4.61 31.38
C PHE A 240 -12.50 -5.05 31.61
N ASP A 241 -13.00 -5.92 30.74
CA ASP A 241 -14.17 -6.77 30.93
C ASP A 241 -13.80 -8.15 31.44
N LEU A 242 -14.76 -8.85 32.05
CA LEU A 242 -14.59 -10.27 32.41
C LEU A 242 -15.20 -11.10 31.31
N GLY A 243 -14.35 -11.74 30.52
CA GLY A 243 -14.76 -12.62 29.44
C GLY A 243 -15.54 -13.85 29.93
N ALA A 244 -16.14 -14.57 28.98
CA ALA A 244 -16.94 -15.76 29.26
C ALA A 244 -16.16 -16.86 30.00
N HIS A 245 -14.83 -16.92 29.82
CA HIS A 245 -13.94 -17.90 30.46
C HIS A 245 -13.20 -17.36 31.70
N PHE A 246 -13.64 -16.21 32.24
CA PHE A 246 -12.97 -15.63 33.41
C PHE A 246 -13.04 -16.57 34.62
N SER A 247 -11.85 -16.86 35.16
CA SER A 247 -11.66 -17.78 36.29
C SER A 247 -10.32 -17.55 36.98
N GLY A 248 -10.25 -17.98 38.24
CA GLY A 248 -9.01 -18.11 38.98
C GLY A 248 -8.50 -19.55 38.98
N ARG A 249 -7.18 -19.74 39.06
CA ARG A 249 -6.53 -21.05 39.26
C ARG A 249 -5.35 -20.91 40.23
N SER A 250 -5.22 -21.86 41.14
CA SER A 250 -4.10 -21.95 42.08
C SER A 250 -3.11 -23.04 41.70
N VAL A 251 -1.83 -22.80 41.98
CA VAL A 251 -0.76 -23.81 41.96
C VAL A 251 0.10 -23.62 43.21
N ILE A 252 0.27 -24.66 44.01
CA ILE A 252 1.07 -24.64 45.24
C ILE A 252 2.04 -25.83 45.19
N GLU A 253 3.34 -25.58 45.28
CA GLU A 253 4.36 -26.62 45.07
C GLU A 253 4.40 -27.68 46.19
N LYS A 254 4.16 -27.25 47.44
CA LYS A 254 4.24 -28.10 48.65
C LYS A 254 3.14 -27.70 49.66
N GLY A 255 1.91 -28.12 49.40
CA GLY A 255 0.78 -27.85 50.27
C GLY A 255 -0.55 -28.33 49.70
N ASP A 256 -1.61 -28.20 50.49
CA ASP A 256 -2.96 -28.53 50.06
C ASP A 256 -3.45 -27.55 49.00
N ARG A 257 -4.25 -28.06 48.06
CA ARG A 257 -4.87 -27.22 47.03
C ARG A 257 -5.90 -26.30 47.68
N VAL A 258 -5.76 -25.00 47.40
CA VAL A 258 -6.71 -23.95 47.84
C VAL A 258 -7.48 -23.44 46.64
N ASN A 259 -8.79 -23.27 46.76
CA ASN A 259 -9.61 -22.70 45.68
C ASN A 259 -9.57 -21.16 45.71
N PRO A 260 -9.49 -20.50 44.55
CA PRO A 260 -9.65 -19.04 44.45
C PRO A 260 -11.02 -18.58 44.93
N GLN A 261 -11.04 -17.39 45.54
CA GLN A 261 -12.26 -16.68 45.92
C GLN A 261 -12.36 -15.37 45.14
N TYR A 262 -13.58 -14.93 44.87
CA TYR A 262 -13.91 -13.79 44.02
C TYR A 262 -14.58 -12.71 44.87
N GLY A 263 -14.01 -11.51 44.88
CA GLY A 263 -14.44 -10.40 45.72
C GLY A 263 -15.29 -9.40 44.96
N VAL A 264 -16.45 -9.07 45.53
CA VAL A 264 -17.35 -7.99 45.08
C VAL A 264 -17.33 -6.89 46.13
N HIS A 265 -16.99 -5.68 45.72
CA HIS A 265 -16.95 -4.51 46.59
C HIS A 265 -18.33 -3.84 46.66
N SER A 266 -18.81 -3.52 47.87
CA SER A 266 -20.17 -2.99 48.07
C SER A 266 -20.39 -1.56 47.54
N GLY A 267 -19.33 -0.75 47.46
CA GLY A 267 -19.36 0.60 46.89
C GLY A 267 -19.34 0.65 45.36
N SER A 268 -18.16 0.44 44.76
CA SER A 268 -17.97 0.48 43.30
C SER A 268 -16.93 -0.57 42.88
N PRO A 269 -17.08 -1.23 41.72
CA PRO A 269 -16.04 -2.08 41.15
C PRO A 269 -14.91 -1.28 40.48
N TYR A 270 -15.11 0.03 40.31
CA TYR A 270 -14.15 0.97 39.73
C TYR A 270 -13.48 1.82 40.80
N PHE A 271 -12.20 2.10 40.61
CA PHE A 271 -11.43 3.04 41.44
C PHE A 271 -11.62 4.48 40.94
N SER A 272 -11.68 5.44 41.86
CA SER A 272 -11.79 6.88 41.53
C SER A 272 -10.47 7.45 40.99
N THR A 273 -9.34 6.90 41.43
CA THR A 273 -8.01 7.28 40.96
C THR A 273 -7.13 6.04 40.73
N ILE A 274 -6.28 6.11 39.71
CA ILE A 274 -5.30 5.07 39.35
C ILE A 274 -3.91 5.67 39.14
N ASP A 275 -2.91 4.79 39.14
CA ASP A 275 -1.53 5.06 38.74
C ASP A 275 -1.15 4.11 37.60
N THR A 276 -0.20 4.49 36.75
CA THR A 276 0.31 3.62 35.67
C THR A 276 1.84 3.57 35.61
N GLY A 277 2.41 3.12 34.49
CA GLY A 277 3.84 3.09 34.18
C GLY A 277 4.24 4.15 33.14
N ARG A 278 5.54 4.42 32.99
CA ARG A 278 6.06 5.21 31.85
C ARG A 278 6.09 4.41 30.54
N GLY A 279 6.01 3.09 30.64
CA GLY A 279 5.99 2.14 29.53
C GLY A 279 5.65 0.74 30.05
N PRO A 280 5.54 -0.27 29.18
CA PRO A 280 5.19 -1.63 29.57
C PRO A 280 6.34 -2.35 30.29
N ARG A 281 7.60 -2.03 29.95
CA ARG A 281 8.77 -2.74 30.50
C ARG A 281 9.09 -2.36 31.94
N ALA A 282 9.51 -3.34 32.72
CA ALA A 282 9.95 -3.15 34.12
C ALA A 282 11.07 -2.10 34.29
N GLU A 283 11.97 -1.99 33.31
CA GLU A 283 13.08 -1.02 33.30
C GLU A 283 12.63 0.44 33.10
N ALA A 284 11.42 0.67 32.59
CA ALA A 284 10.87 2.01 32.39
C ALA A 284 10.48 2.71 33.72
N GLY A 285 10.57 2.00 34.85
CA GLY A 285 10.31 2.52 36.18
C GLY A 285 8.82 2.71 36.45
N SER A 286 8.37 2.19 37.59
CA SER A 286 7.00 2.35 38.06
C SER A 286 7.02 2.64 39.56
N GLU A 287 6.68 3.87 39.94
CA GLU A 287 6.61 4.28 41.34
C GLU A 287 5.32 3.76 41.98
N HIS A 288 5.35 3.45 43.27
CA HIS A 288 4.21 2.89 43.99
C HIS A 288 2.93 3.73 43.78
N GLY A 289 3.06 5.06 43.67
CA GLY A 289 1.94 5.99 43.53
C GLY A 289 1.12 6.08 44.81
N SER A 290 0.09 6.92 44.80
CA SER A 290 -0.80 7.19 45.94
C SER A 290 -2.29 7.10 45.60
N SER A 291 -2.62 6.60 44.41
CA SER A 291 -4.00 6.43 43.97
C SER A 291 -4.79 5.44 44.83
N ALA A 292 -6.12 5.52 44.75
CA ALA A 292 -7.00 4.56 45.40
C ALA A 292 -6.69 3.12 44.95
N TYR A 293 -6.38 2.93 43.67
CA TYR A 293 -5.96 1.63 43.14
C TYR A 293 -4.61 1.15 43.72
N SER A 294 -3.62 2.04 43.87
CA SER A 294 -2.33 1.67 44.47
C SER A 294 -2.34 1.54 45.99
N GLN A 295 -3.43 1.90 46.65
CA GLN A 295 -3.63 1.67 48.09
C GLN A 295 -4.64 0.57 48.38
N ALA A 296 -5.32 0.04 47.36
CA ALA A 296 -6.31 -1.02 47.50
C ALA A 296 -5.72 -2.26 48.20
N SER A 297 -6.52 -2.82 49.11
CA SER A 297 -6.21 -3.97 49.95
C SER A 297 -7.33 -5.00 49.89
N CYS A 298 -6.99 -6.28 49.89
CA CYS A 298 -7.99 -7.36 49.91
C CYS A 298 -8.46 -7.73 51.32
N ALA A 299 -7.98 -7.00 52.33
CA ALA A 299 -8.53 -7.00 53.68
C ALA A 299 -9.61 -5.91 53.90
N ASP A 300 -10.01 -5.18 52.85
CA ASP A 300 -11.07 -4.18 52.96
C ASP A 300 -12.40 -4.86 53.39
N PRO A 301 -13.01 -4.44 54.52
CA PRO A 301 -14.25 -5.02 55.00
C PRO A 301 -15.46 -4.79 54.07
N ALA A 302 -15.36 -3.86 53.11
CA ALA A 302 -16.39 -3.64 52.10
C ALA A 302 -16.42 -4.71 51.00
N ILE A 303 -15.46 -5.64 50.98
CA ILE A 303 -15.39 -6.74 50.01
C ILE A 303 -16.09 -7.99 50.56
N THR A 304 -17.11 -8.46 49.84
CA THR A 304 -17.75 -9.77 50.08
C THR A 304 -17.12 -10.83 49.16
N TRP A 305 -16.77 -11.98 49.72
CA TRP A 305 -16.05 -13.05 49.02
C TRP A 305 -16.97 -14.23 48.68
N TYR A 306 -16.83 -14.74 47.47
CA TYR A 306 -17.60 -15.88 46.94
C TYR A 306 -16.65 -16.96 46.40
N ASP A 307 -17.07 -18.22 46.46
CA ASP A 307 -16.23 -19.35 46.04
C ASP A 307 -16.28 -19.65 44.53
N THR A 308 -17.22 -19.04 43.80
CA THR A 308 -17.35 -19.21 42.34
C THR A 308 -17.51 -17.87 41.62
N PRO A 309 -17.01 -17.73 40.38
CA PRO A 309 -17.25 -16.54 39.57
C PRO A 309 -18.74 -16.27 39.35
N GLU A 310 -19.55 -17.31 39.21
CA GLU A 310 -20.98 -17.21 38.93
C GLU A 310 -21.75 -16.61 40.11
N ALA A 311 -21.47 -17.09 41.33
CA ALA A 311 -22.07 -16.54 42.54
C ALA A 311 -21.65 -15.08 42.77
N ALA A 312 -20.39 -14.76 42.51
CA ALA A 312 -19.90 -13.39 42.62
C ALA A 312 -20.57 -12.45 41.60
N ARG A 313 -20.68 -12.87 40.33
CA ARG A 313 -21.38 -12.10 39.28
C ARG A 313 -22.86 -11.89 39.59
N ALA A 314 -23.51 -12.84 40.25
CA ALA A 314 -24.90 -12.71 40.69
C ALA A 314 -25.06 -11.67 41.81
N ALA A 315 -24.01 -11.45 42.62
CA ALA A 315 -24.02 -10.48 43.70
C ALA A 315 -23.52 -9.08 43.29
N GLY A 316 -22.75 -8.96 42.21
CA GLY A 316 -22.26 -7.69 41.67
C GLY A 316 -21.07 -7.87 40.75
N GLU A 317 -20.33 -6.79 40.51
CA GLU A 317 -19.14 -6.83 39.66
C GLU A 317 -17.89 -7.24 40.44
N ILE A 318 -17.20 -8.27 39.94
CA ILE A 318 -15.95 -8.78 40.54
C ILE A 318 -14.82 -7.80 40.24
N SER A 319 -14.10 -7.37 41.27
CA SER A 319 -12.88 -6.53 41.14
C SER A 319 -11.67 -7.10 41.88
N TYR A 320 -11.83 -8.24 42.56
CA TYR A 320 -10.76 -8.89 43.32
C TYR A 320 -10.80 -10.41 43.15
N VAL A 321 -9.64 -11.06 43.13
CA VAL A 321 -9.51 -12.52 43.17
C VAL A 321 -8.43 -12.88 44.18
N ARG A 322 -8.67 -13.79 45.13
CA ARG A 322 -7.66 -14.14 46.15
C ARG A 322 -7.49 -15.64 46.36
N LEU A 323 -6.36 -16.00 46.97
CA LEU A 323 -6.13 -17.27 47.65
C LEU A 323 -5.86 -17.01 49.13
N VAL A 324 -6.45 -17.83 49.99
CA VAL A 324 -6.18 -17.85 51.43
C VAL A 324 -5.54 -19.19 51.77
N ILE A 325 -4.24 -19.18 52.02
CA ILE A 325 -3.41 -20.37 52.24
C ILE A 325 -3.12 -20.49 53.74
N PRO A 326 -3.69 -21.48 54.45
CA PRO A 326 -3.51 -21.59 55.90
C PRO A 326 -2.05 -21.73 56.32
N LYS A 327 -1.24 -22.43 55.52
CA LYS A 327 0.17 -22.64 55.79
C LYS A 327 0.96 -22.85 54.49
N LEU A 328 1.87 -21.92 54.18
CA LEU A 328 2.84 -22.07 53.11
C LEU A 328 4.20 -22.47 53.70
N GLN A 329 4.67 -23.67 53.40
CA GLN A 329 5.92 -24.20 53.95
C GLN A 329 7.15 -23.38 53.51
N GLY A 330 8.22 -23.40 54.30
CA GLY A 330 9.52 -22.83 53.91
C GLY A 330 10.05 -23.49 52.64
N GLY A 331 10.59 -22.71 51.70
CA GLY A 331 11.08 -23.21 50.41
C GLY A 331 9.97 -23.75 49.49
N ALA A 332 8.75 -23.25 49.63
CA ALA A 332 7.61 -23.56 48.77
C ALA A 332 7.08 -22.29 48.09
N SER A 333 6.58 -22.45 46.86
CA SER A 333 5.94 -21.38 46.11
C SER A 333 4.45 -21.59 45.92
N ALA A 334 3.74 -20.47 45.78
CA ALA A 334 2.33 -20.42 45.46
C ALA A 334 2.07 -19.43 44.33
N HIS A 335 1.12 -19.76 43.46
CA HIS A 335 0.75 -18.97 42.29
C HIS A 335 -0.77 -18.87 42.18
N LEU A 336 -1.27 -17.64 41.98
CA LEU A 336 -2.63 -17.33 41.58
C LEU A 336 -2.62 -16.87 40.13
N TYR A 337 -3.32 -17.60 39.27
CA TYR A 337 -3.59 -17.22 37.89
C TYR A 337 -5.02 -16.70 37.79
N THR A 338 -5.22 -15.50 37.26
CA THR A 338 -6.51 -14.93 36.90
C THR A 338 -6.57 -14.83 35.38
N GLN A 339 -7.56 -15.44 34.75
CA GLN A 339 -7.69 -15.49 33.28
C GLN A 339 -9.00 -14.84 32.84
N GLY A 340 -9.14 -14.56 31.54
CA GLY A 340 -10.34 -14.01 30.93
C GLY A 340 -10.50 -12.50 31.12
N LEU A 341 -9.41 -11.74 31.26
CA LEU A 341 -9.47 -10.27 31.32
C LEU A 341 -9.44 -9.73 29.89
N GLN A 342 -10.57 -9.20 29.43
CA GLN A 342 -10.73 -8.70 28.06
C GLN A 342 -10.51 -7.19 28.00
N LEU A 343 -9.60 -6.71 27.15
CA LEU A 343 -9.38 -5.27 27.01
C LEU A 343 -10.55 -4.61 26.26
N ARG A 344 -11.08 -3.52 26.80
CA ARG A 344 -12.19 -2.76 26.21
C ARG A 344 -11.72 -1.84 25.08
N ASN A 345 -12.64 -1.50 24.18
CA ASN A 345 -12.43 -0.39 23.22
C ASN A 345 -12.51 0.97 23.90
N THR A 346 -13.37 1.12 24.91
CA THR A 346 -13.66 2.37 25.60
C THR A 346 -13.61 2.21 27.12
N TRP A 347 -13.30 3.28 27.84
CA TRP A 347 -13.31 3.29 29.31
C TRP A 347 -14.70 3.01 29.88
N ALA A 348 -14.80 2.08 30.83
CA ALA A 348 -16.06 1.72 31.49
C ALA A 348 -16.54 2.77 32.51
N SER A 349 -15.59 3.53 33.08
CA SER A 349 -15.85 4.57 34.08
C SER A 349 -14.86 5.72 33.89
N THR A 350 -15.24 6.93 34.31
CA THR A 350 -14.32 8.06 34.39
C THR A 350 -13.36 7.83 35.55
N VAL A 351 -12.05 7.91 35.28
CA VAL A 351 -10.99 7.69 36.27
C VAL A 351 -9.86 8.71 36.11
N ALA A 352 -9.36 9.24 37.22
CA ALA A 352 -8.22 10.15 37.23
C ALA A 352 -6.91 9.36 37.37
N VAL A 353 -6.00 9.54 36.43
CA VAL A 353 -4.63 9.03 36.51
C VAL A 353 -3.80 10.05 37.29
N GLN A 354 -3.15 9.64 38.38
CA GLN A 354 -2.31 10.53 39.20
C GLN A 354 -0.84 10.53 38.74
N TRP A 355 -0.34 9.41 38.24
CA TRP A 355 1.06 9.22 37.82
C TRP A 355 1.14 8.31 36.58
N PRO A 356 2.10 8.50 35.65
CA PRO A 356 3.21 9.48 35.64
C PRO A 356 2.83 10.88 35.20
N LYS A 357 1.63 11.04 34.63
CA LYS A 357 1.08 12.31 34.19
C LYS A 357 -0.36 12.38 34.67
N ALA A 358 -0.72 13.52 35.26
CA ALA A 358 -2.09 13.78 35.64
C ALA A 358 -2.97 13.88 34.38
N GLU A 359 -3.95 12.99 34.26
CA GLU A 359 -4.91 12.97 33.16
C GLU A 359 -6.25 12.35 33.60
N ILE A 360 -7.31 12.60 32.84
CA ILE A 360 -8.63 12.02 33.07
C ILE A 360 -8.95 11.09 31.91
N ARG A 361 -9.18 9.82 32.21
CA ARG A 361 -9.70 8.83 31.27
C ARG A 361 -11.22 8.83 31.41
N GLN A 362 -11.91 9.40 30.42
CA GLN A 362 -13.35 9.64 30.49
C GLN A 362 -14.16 8.41 30.07
N GLN A 363 -15.24 8.12 30.79
CA GLN A 363 -16.17 7.05 30.43
C GLN A 363 -16.64 7.20 28.98
N GLY A 364 -16.68 6.07 28.25
CA GLY A 364 -17.11 6.01 26.85
C GLY A 364 -16.08 6.52 25.84
N GLN A 365 -14.98 7.16 26.25
CA GLN A 365 -13.90 7.48 25.32
C GLN A 365 -13.07 6.25 24.98
N THR A 366 -12.60 6.20 23.73
CA THR A 366 -11.69 5.17 23.24
C THR A 366 -10.42 5.12 24.08
N ILE A 367 -9.98 3.91 24.44
CA ILE A 367 -8.69 3.70 25.09
C ILE A 367 -7.61 3.93 24.03
N ALA A 368 -6.90 5.05 24.07
CA ALA A 368 -5.97 5.44 23.02
C ALA A 368 -4.77 4.48 22.86
N GLU A 369 -4.18 4.45 21.67
CA GLU A 369 -2.94 3.71 21.43
C GLU A 369 -1.84 4.21 22.36
N ASN A 370 -0.93 3.31 22.73
CA ASN A 370 0.15 3.55 23.67
C ASN A 370 -0.29 3.79 25.12
N THR A 371 -1.59 3.69 25.45
CA THR A 371 -2.07 3.73 26.84
C THR A 371 -1.40 2.63 27.65
N VAL A 372 -0.79 2.99 28.79
CA VAL A 372 -0.23 2.02 29.72
C VAL A 372 -1.28 1.69 30.80
N LEU A 373 -1.50 0.40 31.00
CA LEU A 373 -2.41 -0.21 31.97
C LEU A 373 -1.61 -0.89 33.07
N ARG A 374 -2.02 -0.70 34.32
CA ARG A 374 -1.33 -1.27 35.48
C ARG A 374 -2.03 -2.52 36.00
N ASN A 375 -1.23 -3.51 36.29
CA ASN A 375 -1.60 -4.70 37.04
C ASN A 375 -1.12 -4.60 38.47
N ARG A 376 -1.95 -4.94 39.45
CA ARG A 376 -1.56 -4.88 40.87
C ARG A 376 -1.97 -6.15 41.59
N ALA A 377 -1.16 -6.53 42.58
CA ALA A 377 -1.54 -7.51 43.57
C ALA A 377 -1.40 -6.97 44.99
N TRP A 378 -1.90 -7.73 45.95
CA TRP A 378 -1.75 -7.48 47.38
C TRP A 378 -1.51 -8.80 48.13
N VAL A 379 -0.66 -8.78 49.16
CA VAL A 379 -0.36 -9.94 50.01
C VAL A 379 -0.43 -9.61 51.51
N SER A 380 -0.86 -10.58 52.32
CA SER A 380 -0.83 -10.53 53.79
C SER A 380 -0.47 -11.88 54.42
N SER A 381 -0.03 -11.87 55.68
CA SER A 381 0.19 -13.07 56.50
C SER A 381 0.15 -12.69 57.97
N ASP A 382 -0.07 -13.67 58.85
CA ASP A 382 -0.16 -13.44 60.29
C ASP A 382 1.21 -13.33 60.99
N ASN A 383 2.26 -13.93 60.42
CA ASN A 383 3.55 -14.08 61.10
C ASN A 383 4.75 -13.45 60.37
N MET A 384 4.55 -12.84 59.21
CA MET A 384 5.57 -12.01 58.54
C MET A 384 5.56 -10.58 59.11
N PRO A 385 6.73 -9.99 59.41
CA PRO A 385 6.80 -8.61 59.90
C PRO A 385 6.09 -7.63 58.97
N GLN A 386 5.32 -6.71 59.54
CA GLN A 386 4.55 -5.74 58.75
C GLN A 386 5.44 -4.92 57.81
N SER A 387 6.63 -4.51 58.24
CA SER A 387 7.60 -3.80 57.41
C SER A 387 8.02 -4.57 56.16
N GLN A 388 8.10 -5.90 56.23
CA GLN A 388 8.39 -6.75 55.09
C GLN A 388 7.16 -6.85 54.15
N MET A 389 5.96 -6.94 54.72
CA MET A 389 4.72 -6.93 53.94
C MET A 389 4.50 -5.61 53.20
N ASP A 390 4.83 -4.49 53.82
CA ASP A 390 4.77 -3.17 53.18
C ASP A 390 5.75 -3.10 51.99
N VAL A 391 6.97 -3.62 52.14
CA VAL A 391 7.95 -3.68 51.05
C VAL A 391 7.48 -4.60 49.91
N LEU A 392 6.86 -5.73 50.22
CA LEU A 392 6.32 -6.63 49.19
C LEU A 392 5.16 -5.97 48.43
N ASN A 393 4.18 -5.41 49.15
CA ASN A 393 3.02 -4.73 48.57
C ASN A 393 3.42 -3.50 47.75
N THR A 394 4.56 -2.87 48.05
CA THR A 394 5.09 -1.77 47.23
C THR A 394 5.80 -2.20 45.96
N LYS A 395 5.89 -3.49 45.63
CA LYS A 395 6.62 -4.00 44.44
C LYS A 395 5.81 -4.93 43.54
N ILE A 396 4.69 -5.49 44.00
CA ILE A 396 3.88 -6.46 43.27
C ILE A 396 2.93 -5.82 42.24
N ARG A 397 3.52 -5.40 41.13
CA ARG A 397 2.81 -4.78 40.01
C ARG A 397 3.47 -5.09 38.69
N ASP A 398 2.71 -4.95 37.62
CA ASP A 398 3.18 -5.05 36.24
C ASP A 398 2.46 -4.05 35.34
N HIS A 399 2.90 -3.91 34.09
CA HIS A 399 2.28 -3.00 33.12
C HIS A 399 2.10 -3.66 31.77
N LEU A 400 1.13 -3.15 31.04
CA LEU A 400 0.78 -3.56 29.70
C LEU A 400 0.55 -2.29 28.88
N GLN A 401 0.98 -2.26 27.63
CA GLN A 401 0.71 -1.15 26.73
C GLN A 401 -0.32 -1.55 25.66
N VAL A 402 -1.31 -0.70 25.48
CA VAL A 402 -2.31 -0.84 24.42
C VAL A 402 -1.66 -0.52 23.08
N GLN A 403 -1.77 -1.43 22.11
CA GLN A 403 -1.33 -1.25 20.74
C GLN A 403 -2.52 -1.50 19.81
N PHE A 404 -2.74 -0.62 18.84
CA PHE A 404 -3.84 -0.79 17.91
C PHE A 404 -3.43 -1.72 16.78
N ALA A 405 -4.46 -2.18 16.05
CA ALA A 405 -4.38 -3.11 14.94
C ALA A 405 -3.07 -2.98 14.15
N ARG A 406 -2.31 -4.07 14.07
CA ARG A 406 -1.14 -4.17 13.21
C ARG A 406 -1.60 -4.83 11.93
N THR A 407 -1.97 -4.04 10.94
CA THR A 407 -2.46 -4.57 9.67
C THR A 407 -1.31 -4.75 8.69
N ILE A 408 -1.53 -5.59 7.68
CA ILE A 408 -0.60 -5.84 6.59
C ILE A 408 -1.40 -5.70 5.31
N THR A 409 -0.96 -4.80 4.42
CA THR A 409 -1.49 -4.72 3.05
C THR A 409 -0.46 -5.15 2.02
N ARG A 410 -0.96 -5.84 0.98
CA ARG A 410 -0.19 -6.24 -0.21
C ARG A 410 -1.03 -6.01 -1.44
N ILE A 411 -0.37 -5.86 -2.57
CA ILE A 411 -1.02 -5.71 -3.87
C ILE A 411 -0.29 -6.60 -4.86
N GLN A 412 -1.05 -7.16 -5.80
CA GLN A 412 -0.51 -7.84 -6.96
C GLN A 412 -1.08 -7.19 -8.21
N ASP A 413 -0.25 -6.98 -9.22
CA ASP A 413 -0.61 -6.46 -10.53
C ASP A 413 -0.46 -7.53 -11.60
N ARG A 414 -1.41 -7.60 -12.52
CA ARG A 414 -1.33 -8.47 -13.69
C ARG A 414 -2.09 -7.89 -14.87
N ILE A 415 -1.54 -8.09 -16.06
CA ILE A 415 -2.29 -7.91 -17.31
C ILE A 415 -3.02 -9.22 -17.60
N VAL A 416 -4.34 -9.20 -17.58
CA VAL A 416 -5.19 -10.40 -17.82
C VAL A 416 -5.65 -10.52 -19.27
N SER A 417 -5.59 -9.43 -20.04
CA SER A 417 -5.89 -9.45 -21.48
C SER A 417 -5.05 -8.40 -22.22
N PRO A 418 -4.41 -8.75 -23.34
CA PRO A 418 -4.23 -10.11 -23.87
C PRO A 418 -3.48 -11.03 -22.89
N ALA A 419 -3.79 -12.32 -22.87
CA ALA A 419 -3.26 -13.26 -21.87
C ALA A 419 -1.73 -13.45 -21.94
N ASP A 420 -1.13 -13.17 -23.09
CA ASP A 420 0.28 -13.29 -23.40
C ASP A 420 1.04 -11.95 -23.31
N ALA A 421 0.40 -10.86 -22.89
CA ALA A 421 0.96 -9.50 -22.87
C ALA A 421 2.30 -9.36 -22.12
N SER A 422 2.55 -10.21 -21.12
CA SER A 422 3.80 -10.22 -20.34
C SER A 422 4.94 -10.99 -21.00
N THR A 423 4.67 -11.73 -22.07
CA THR A 423 5.64 -12.63 -22.75
C THR A 423 5.78 -12.35 -24.24
N ALA A 424 4.73 -11.83 -24.88
CA ALA A 424 4.68 -11.50 -26.29
C ALA A 424 4.62 -9.97 -26.47
N PRO A 425 5.45 -9.40 -27.36
CA PRO A 425 5.31 -7.99 -27.71
C PRO A 425 3.94 -7.71 -28.35
N LEU A 426 3.33 -6.57 -28.01
CA LEU A 426 2.01 -6.16 -28.50
C LEU A 426 2.09 -4.91 -29.38
N PRO A 427 1.22 -4.78 -30.40
CA PRO A 427 1.20 -3.59 -31.25
C PRO A 427 0.69 -2.35 -30.50
N ALA A 428 1.21 -1.18 -30.88
CA ALA A 428 0.65 0.10 -30.45
C ALA A 428 -0.85 0.17 -30.78
N GLY A 429 -1.65 0.81 -29.92
CA GLY A 429 -3.12 0.82 -30.02
C GLY A 429 -3.82 -0.32 -29.30
N THR A 430 -3.10 -1.35 -28.84
CA THR A 430 -3.70 -2.48 -28.11
C THR A 430 -4.38 -2.02 -26.83
N GLU A 431 -5.55 -2.60 -26.55
CA GLU A 431 -6.26 -2.45 -25.30
C GLU A 431 -5.80 -3.52 -24.30
N LEU A 432 -5.36 -3.06 -23.14
CA LEU A 432 -4.89 -3.87 -22.03
C LEU A 432 -5.96 -3.91 -20.95
N THR A 433 -6.20 -5.08 -20.36
CA THR A 433 -7.01 -5.23 -19.15
C THR A 433 -6.08 -5.57 -17.99
N TYR A 434 -6.04 -4.71 -17.00
CA TYR A 434 -5.29 -4.89 -15.76
C TYR A 434 -6.21 -5.49 -14.69
N GLU A 435 -5.64 -6.32 -13.83
CA GLU A 435 -6.26 -6.75 -12.59
C GLU A 435 -5.31 -6.50 -11.42
N LEU A 436 -5.77 -5.71 -10.46
CA LEU A 436 -5.10 -5.45 -9.20
C LEU A 436 -5.77 -6.29 -8.12
N GLN A 437 -5.00 -7.14 -7.44
CA GLN A 437 -5.50 -8.01 -6.37
C GLN A 437 -4.99 -7.51 -5.00
N PRO A 438 -5.73 -6.59 -4.34
CA PRO A 438 -5.37 -6.14 -3.00
C PRO A 438 -5.54 -7.26 -1.97
N ARG A 439 -4.70 -7.24 -0.95
CA ARG A 439 -4.76 -8.12 0.22
C ARG A 439 -4.68 -7.28 1.50
N TYR A 440 -5.44 -7.66 2.51
CA TYR A 440 -5.53 -6.94 3.78
C TYR A 440 -5.76 -7.92 4.94
N ALA A 441 -4.80 -7.99 5.86
CA ALA A 441 -4.81 -8.94 6.98
C ALA A 441 -4.33 -8.31 8.29
N THR A 442 -4.57 -9.00 9.40
CA THR A 442 -4.14 -8.60 10.75
C THR A 442 -3.91 -9.84 11.63
N PRO A 443 -2.86 -9.87 12.47
CA PRO A 443 -2.70 -10.87 13.52
C PRO A 443 -3.41 -10.48 14.84
N LEU A 444 -4.00 -9.27 14.89
CA LEU A 444 -4.75 -8.72 16.02
C LEU A 444 -6.25 -8.70 15.71
N PRO A 445 -7.14 -8.53 16.69
CA PRO A 445 -8.57 -8.33 16.47
C PRO A 445 -8.88 -7.39 15.29
N PRO A 446 -9.67 -7.84 14.29
CA PRO A 446 -9.91 -7.04 13.11
C PRO A 446 -10.75 -5.80 13.44
N GLN A 447 -10.31 -4.66 12.92
CA GLN A 447 -10.98 -3.37 13.03
C GLN A 447 -11.13 -2.79 11.62
N PRO A 448 -12.29 -2.18 11.29
CA PRO A 448 -12.51 -1.61 9.97
C PRO A 448 -11.63 -0.38 9.74
N ALA A 449 -11.04 -0.25 8.55
CA ALA A 449 -10.27 0.92 8.14
C ALA A 449 -10.38 1.18 6.63
N ALA A 450 -9.93 2.36 6.19
CA ALA A 450 -9.82 2.66 4.77
C ALA A 450 -8.54 2.03 4.18
N VAL A 451 -8.67 1.40 3.01
CA VAL A 451 -7.53 0.89 2.24
C VAL A 451 -7.53 1.54 0.85
N THR A 452 -6.42 2.15 0.46
CA THR A 452 -6.30 2.87 -0.81
C THR A 452 -5.32 2.16 -1.74
N VAL A 453 -5.75 1.90 -2.96
CA VAL A 453 -4.92 1.35 -4.05
C VAL A 453 -4.64 2.46 -5.04
N THR A 454 -3.37 2.65 -5.39
CA THR A 454 -2.90 3.64 -6.36
C THR A 454 -2.20 2.92 -7.51
N ASP A 455 -2.63 3.16 -8.73
CA ASP A 455 -2.02 2.64 -9.95
C ASP A 455 -1.42 3.80 -10.76
N LEU A 456 -0.24 3.58 -11.34
CA LEU A 456 0.52 4.56 -12.11
C LEU A 456 0.77 4.00 -13.51
N LEU A 457 -0.18 4.29 -14.41
CA LEU A 457 -0.04 3.94 -15.82
C LEU A 457 1.16 4.68 -16.44
N PRO A 458 2.01 3.99 -17.22
CA PRO A 458 3.18 4.58 -17.85
C PRO A 458 2.78 5.64 -18.88
N SER A 459 3.73 6.53 -19.21
CA SER A 459 3.54 7.49 -20.29
C SER A 459 3.25 6.75 -21.60
N GLY A 460 2.25 7.23 -22.36
CA GLY A 460 1.77 6.57 -23.57
C GLY A 460 0.75 5.45 -23.35
N VAL A 461 0.27 5.24 -22.12
CA VAL A 461 -0.89 4.39 -21.83
C VAL A 461 -2.01 5.23 -21.21
N GLU A 462 -3.22 5.10 -21.75
CA GLU A 462 -4.37 5.92 -21.36
C GLU A 462 -5.50 5.06 -20.79
N TYR A 463 -6.02 5.45 -19.64
CA TYR A 463 -7.16 4.79 -19.01
C TYR A 463 -8.44 4.92 -19.87
N ILE A 464 -9.22 3.84 -19.97
CA ILE A 464 -10.52 3.83 -20.65
C ILE A 464 -11.63 4.03 -19.62
N ALA A 465 -12.24 5.21 -19.61
CA ALA A 465 -13.33 5.54 -18.69
C ALA A 465 -14.53 4.58 -18.81
N GLY A 466 -15.18 4.27 -17.68
CA GLY A 466 -16.31 3.34 -17.60
C GLY A 466 -15.93 1.86 -17.58
N SER A 467 -14.63 1.55 -17.66
CA SER A 467 -14.13 0.17 -17.70
C SER A 467 -13.86 -0.41 -16.32
N ALA A 468 -13.71 0.42 -15.28
CA ALA A 468 -13.24 -0.05 -13.99
C ALA A 468 -14.33 -0.78 -13.19
N ARG A 469 -13.94 -1.86 -12.54
CA ARG A 469 -14.77 -2.69 -11.66
C ARG A 469 -13.99 -3.02 -10.39
N LYS A 470 -14.70 -3.15 -9.27
CA LYS A 470 -14.22 -3.68 -8.00
C LYS A 470 -15.06 -4.92 -7.68
N GLY A 471 -14.50 -6.11 -7.87
CA GLY A 471 -15.29 -7.33 -8.02
C GLY A 471 -16.29 -7.17 -9.17
N ASP A 472 -17.57 -7.41 -8.90
CA ASP A 472 -18.63 -7.28 -9.91
C ASP A 472 -19.22 -5.85 -10.03
N GLN A 473 -18.81 -4.93 -9.14
CA GLN A 473 -19.39 -3.58 -9.07
C GLN A 473 -18.60 -2.59 -9.91
N ALA A 474 -19.30 -1.68 -10.62
CA ALA A 474 -18.65 -0.55 -11.29
C ALA A 474 -18.02 0.39 -10.26
N ALA A 475 -16.74 0.71 -10.43
CA ALA A 475 -15.98 1.52 -9.49
C ALA A 475 -14.89 2.32 -10.22
N GLU A 476 -15.23 3.52 -10.66
CA GLU A 476 -14.29 4.41 -11.35
C GLU A 476 -13.24 4.99 -10.39
N PRO A 477 -11.97 5.08 -10.80
CA PRO A 477 -10.93 5.73 -10.01
C PRO A 477 -11.05 7.25 -10.05
N THR A 478 -10.38 7.92 -9.11
CA THR A 478 -9.93 9.30 -9.37
C THR A 478 -8.74 9.25 -10.34
N VAL A 479 -8.79 10.08 -11.39
CA VAL A 479 -7.80 10.10 -12.47
C VAL A 479 -7.02 11.41 -12.43
N GLU A 480 -5.69 11.34 -12.36
CA GLU A 480 -4.80 12.50 -12.32
C GLU A 480 -3.65 12.32 -13.32
N LYS A 481 -3.37 13.34 -14.15
CA LYS A 481 -2.21 13.34 -15.06
C LYS A 481 -1.01 13.96 -14.35
N LEU A 482 0.09 13.22 -14.22
CA LEU A 482 1.29 13.68 -13.55
C LEU A 482 2.23 14.42 -14.51
N ALA A 483 3.08 15.29 -13.97
CA ALA A 483 4.10 16.02 -14.73
C ALA A 483 5.11 15.09 -15.43
N SER A 484 5.31 13.87 -14.92
CA SER A 484 6.10 12.81 -15.56
C SER A 484 5.47 12.25 -16.84
N GLY A 485 4.23 12.61 -17.16
CA GLY A 485 3.45 12.05 -18.27
C GLY A 485 2.65 10.78 -17.92
N GLN A 486 2.85 10.21 -16.72
CA GLN A 486 2.06 9.10 -16.20
C GLN A 486 0.64 9.51 -15.81
N THR A 487 -0.26 8.54 -15.78
CA THR A 487 -1.63 8.73 -15.29
C THR A 487 -1.80 7.97 -13.97
N ARG A 488 -2.14 8.68 -12.89
CA ARG A 488 -2.44 8.10 -11.58
C ARG A 488 -3.93 7.78 -11.49
N LEU A 489 -4.24 6.55 -11.11
CA LEU A 489 -5.59 6.06 -10.81
C LEU A 489 -5.66 5.68 -9.32
N THR A 490 -6.67 6.14 -8.61
CA THR A 490 -6.82 5.84 -7.17
C THR A 490 -8.20 5.28 -6.84
N TRP A 491 -8.23 4.18 -6.07
CA TRP A 491 -9.45 3.58 -5.52
C TRP A 491 -9.34 3.43 -4.01
N THR A 492 -10.44 3.70 -3.29
CA THR A 492 -10.53 3.50 -1.84
C THR A 492 -11.55 2.42 -1.51
N TYR A 493 -11.20 1.51 -0.60
CA TYR A 493 -12.13 0.61 0.09
C TYR A 493 -12.51 1.25 1.42
N GLU A 494 -13.72 1.78 1.48
CA GLU A 494 -14.25 2.36 2.72
C GLU A 494 -14.61 1.25 3.71
N ASN A 495 -14.22 1.41 4.98
CA ASN A 495 -14.53 0.47 6.06
C ASN A 495 -14.17 -0.99 5.76
N ALA A 496 -13.05 -1.23 5.08
CA ALA A 496 -12.54 -2.56 4.83
C ALA A 496 -12.22 -3.27 6.15
N MET A 497 -12.70 -4.51 6.31
CA MET A 497 -12.35 -5.35 7.45
C MET A 497 -11.14 -6.21 7.08
N PRO A 498 -10.02 -6.18 7.83
CA PRO A 498 -8.89 -7.03 7.55
C PRO A 498 -9.20 -8.48 7.91
N HIS A 499 -8.62 -9.41 7.15
CA HIS A 499 -8.66 -10.83 7.49
C HIS A 499 -7.90 -11.11 8.78
N ALA A 500 -8.52 -11.81 9.71
CA ALA A 500 -7.90 -12.26 10.94
C ALA A 500 -7.02 -13.49 10.65
N GLY A 501 -5.73 -13.28 10.41
CA GLY A 501 -4.81 -14.34 10.01
C GLY A 501 -3.54 -13.82 9.33
N ALA A 502 -2.80 -14.73 8.71
CA ALA A 502 -1.62 -14.37 7.92
C ALA A 502 -2.02 -13.73 6.58
N ASP A 503 -1.16 -12.86 6.05
CA ASP A 503 -1.40 -12.13 4.81
C ASP A 503 -1.45 -13.06 3.58
N ASN A 504 -0.79 -14.21 3.64
CA ASN A 504 -0.74 -15.22 2.57
C ASN A 504 -1.98 -16.12 2.49
N GLU A 505 -2.89 -16.06 3.47
CA GLU A 505 -4.15 -16.81 3.45
C GLU A 505 -5.12 -16.25 2.41
N ASP A 506 -5.93 -17.11 1.77
CA ASP A 506 -6.90 -16.68 0.75
C ASP A 506 -7.94 -15.70 1.29
N GLY A 507 -8.29 -15.79 2.58
CA GLY A 507 -9.20 -14.86 3.25
C GLY A 507 -8.70 -13.42 3.27
N ALA A 508 -7.39 -13.19 3.14
CA ALA A 508 -6.81 -11.85 3.07
C ALA A 508 -7.08 -11.14 1.73
N LYS A 509 -7.50 -11.86 0.68
CA LYS A 509 -7.78 -11.25 -0.62
C LYS A 509 -9.04 -10.39 -0.55
N MET A 510 -8.89 -9.13 -0.92
CA MET A 510 -10.01 -8.21 -1.10
C MET A 510 -10.63 -8.40 -2.49
N ALA A 511 -11.77 -7.78 -2.77
CA ALA A 511 -12.33 -7.79 -4.12
C ALA A 511 -11.29 -7.24 -5.13
N PRO A 512 -11.03 -7.89 -6.28
CA PRO A 512 -10.04 -7.40 -7.24
C PRO A 512 -10.54 -6.14 -7.95
N ILE A 513 -9.62 -5.27 -8.33
CA ILE A 513 -9.91 -4.13 -9.22
C ILE A 513 -9.55 -4.56 -10.63
N THR A 514 -10.48 -4.49 -11.57
CA THR A 514 -10.17 -4.67 -13.00
C THR A 514 -10.44 -3.39 -13.75
N PHE A 515 -9.59 -3.04 -14.71
CA PHE A 515 -9.79 -1.86 -15.53
C PHE A 515 -9.09 -1.99 -16.88
N LYS A 516 -9.51 -1.19 -17.86
CA LYS A 516 -8.92 -1.20 -19.20
C LYS A 516 -8.12 0.07 -19.47
N ALA A 517 -7.04 -0.08 -20.22
CA ALA A 517 -6.25 1.03 -20.73
C ALA A 517 -5.83 0.76 -22.18
N ARG A 518 -5.49 1.81 -22.94
CA ARG A 518 -5.07 1.72 -24.33
C ARG A 518 -3.66 2.25 -24.51
N MET A 519 -2.85 1.48 -25.23
CA MET A 519 -1.53 1.90 -25.69
C MET A 519 -1.68 2.97 -26.78
N ALA A 520 -0.97 4.09 -26.65
CA ALA A 520 -0.98 5.15 -27.65
C ALA A 520 -0.38 4.66 -28.98
N LEU A 521 -0.93 5.12 -30.10
CA LEU A 521 -0.44 4.75 -31.44
C LEU A 521 0.99 5.23 -31.72
N GLN A 522 1.48 6.18 -30.93
CA GLN A 522 2.75 6.91 -31.15
C GLN A 522 3.95 6.23 -30.47
N LEU A 523 3.71 5.11 -29.77
CA LEU A 523 4.74 4.33 -29.10
C LEU A 523 5.73 3.75 -30.11
N ARG A 524 7.02 3.73 -29.74
CA ARG A 524 8.09 3.25 -30.60
C ARG A 524 8.21 1.73 -30.49
N ASN A 525 8.66 1.11 -31.57
CA ASN A 525 8.99 -0.30 -31.58
C ASN A 525 10.13 -0.59 -30.57
N GLY A 526 9.93 -1.57 -29.69
CA GLY A 526 10.87 -1.92 -28.63
C GLY A 526 10.66 -1.17 -27.31
N ASP A 527 9.72 -0.21 -27.23
CA ASP A 527 9.39 0.44 -25.97
C ASP A 527 8.94 -0.59 -24.93
N THR A 528 9.30 -0.33 -23.67
CA THR A 528 8.92 -1.15 -22.52
C THR A 528 8.08 -0.29 -21.58
N LEU A 529 6.82 -0.66 -21.43
CA LEU A 529 5.84 0.10 -20.64
C LEU A 529 5.61 -0.64 -19.32
N GLN A 530 6.08 -0.05 -18.23
CA GLN A 530 5.92 -0.62 -16.89
C GLN A 530 4.78 0.08 -16.15
N ASN A 531 3.74 -0.68 -15.84
CA ASN A 531 2.72 -0.27 -14.88
C ASN A 531 3.23 -0.49 -13.45
N GLN A 532 2.88 0.42 -12.55
CA GLN A 532 3.29 0.34 -11.15
C GLN A 532 2.07 0.57 -10.26
N VAL A 533 1.83 -0.35 -9.34
CA VAL A 533 0.74 -0.23 -8.36
C VAL A 533 1.30 -0.19 -6.95
N SER A 534 0.64 0.55 -6.06
CA SER A 534 0.88 0.51 -4.61
C SER A 534 -0.42 0.47 -3.81
N ILE A 535 -0.31 0.06 -2.55
CA ILE A 535 -1.43 0.01 -1.61
C ILE A 535 -1.04 0.64 -0.26
N THR A 536 -1.99 1.29 0.40
CA THR A 536 -1.87 1.78 1.78
C THR A 536 -3.05 1.33 2.63
N GLY A 537 -2.77 0.77 3.81
CA GLY A 537 -3.75 0.45 4.85
C GLY A 537 -3.89 1.53 5.93
N GLY A 538 -3.33 2.73 5.70
CA GLY A 538 -3.34 3.83 6.66
C GLY A 538 -2.35 3.66 7.82
N THR A 539 -2.58 4.38 8.92
CA THR A 539 -1.64 4.47 10.06
C THR A 539 -1.49 3.18 10.86
N ALA A 540 -2.44 2.25 10.71
CA ALA A 540 -2.44 0.94 11.37
C ALA A 540 -1.64 -0.11 10.57
N ASP A 541 -1.13 0.24 9.39
CA ASP A 541 -0.31 -0.67 8.59
C ASP A 541 1.09 -0.79 9.19
N ALA A 542 1.54 -2.02 9.38
CA ALA A 542 2.82 -2.34 9.99
C ALA A 542 4.02 -1.87 9.14
N GLU A 543 3.80 -1.70 7.84
CA GLU A 543 4.84 -1.43 6.88
C GLU A 543 4.65 -0.07 6.21
N PRO A 544 5.74 0.68 6.02
CA PRO A 544 5.69 2.03 5.46
C PRO A 544 5.14 2.00 4.03
N ASP A 545 4.38 3.04 3.69
CA ASP A 545 3.88 3.24 2.35
C ASP A 545 5.03 3.48 1.36
N CYS A 546 4.80 3.09 0.10
CA CYS A 546 5.76 3.27 -0.98
C CYS A 546 5.87 4.76 -1.35
N THR A 547 7.10 5.26 -1.44
CA THR A 547 7.36 6.64 -1.86
C THR A 547 7.46 6.71 -3.39
N LEU A 548 6.78 7.69 -3.99
CA LEU A 548 6.91 8.02 -5.40
C LEU A 548 8.02 9.04 -5.61
N ASN A 549 9.03 8.71 -6.42
CA ASN A 549 10.00 9.68 -6.89
C ASN A 549 9.36 10.58 -7.96
N THR A 550 9.02 11.81 -7.59
CA THR A 550 8.29 12.74 -8.47
C THR A 550 9.05 13.17 -9.73
N THR A 551 10.38 13.00 -9.74
CA THR A 551 11.22 13.36 -10.89
C THR A 551 11.25 12.24 -11.94
N THR A 552 11.30 10.98 -11.49
CA THR A 552 11.42 9.82 -12.38
C THR A 552 10.09 9.12 -12.62
N GLY A 553 9.08 9.34 -11.78
CA GLY A 553 7.79 8.64 -11.86
C GLY A 553 7.85 7.18 -11.39
N VAL A 554 8.89 6.82 -10.63
CA VAL A 554 9.12 5.44 -10.16
C VAL A 554 8.84 5.34 -8.67
N LEU A 555 8.13 4.29 -8.25
CA LEU A 555 7.95 3.93 -6.85
C LEU A 555 9.25 3.30 -6.32
N ASP A 556 9.72 3.76 -5.17
CA ASP A 556 10.88 3.18 -4.49
C ASP A 556 10.64 1.70 -4.13
N ALA A 557 11.71 0.95 -3.84
CA ALA A 557 11.58 -0.43 -3.41
C ALA A 557 10.83 -0.53 -2.07
N CYS A 558 9.70 -1.23 -2.06
CA CYS A 558 8.85 -1.45 -0.90
C CYS A 558 8.09 -2.77 -1.09
N SER A 559 7.55 -3.32 -0.01
CA SER A 559 6.74 -4.55 0.02
C SER A 559 5.28 -4.36 -0.40
N LYS A 560 4.83 -3.11 -0.54
CA LYS A 560 3.44 -2.72 -0.82
C LYS A 560 3.24 -2.25 -2.25
N LYS A 561 4.13 -2.64 -3.17
CA LYS A 561 4.01 -2.39 -4.60
C LYS A 561 4.11 -3.67 -5.42
N ASP A 562 3.60 -3.60 -6.63
CA ASP A 562 3.86 -4.59 -7.67
C ASP A 562 3.95 -3.89 -9.04
N THR A 563 4.45 -4.59 -10.04
CA THR A 563 4.60 -4.06 -11.40
C THR A 563 4.28 -5.08 -12.46
N SER A 564 3.65 -4.64 -13.53
CA SER A 564 3.52 -5.40 -14.77
C SER A 564 4.18 -4.66 -15.93
N GLU A 565 4.68 -5.40 -16.91
CA GLU A 565 5.41 -4.87 -18.06
C GLU A 565 4.79 -5.39 -19.36
N VAL A 566 4.70 -4.51 -20.36
CA VAL A 566 4.38 -4.87 -21.75
C VAL A 566 5.44 -4.30 -22.68
N ARG A 567 5.81 -5.09 -23.71
CA ARG A 567 6.72 -4.67 -24.76
C ARG A 567 5.97 -4.28 -26.01
N VAL A 568 6.40 -3.21 -26.67
CA VAL A 568 5.76 -2.70 -27.88
C VAL A 568 6.42 -3.31 -29.11
N GLN A 569 5.62 -3.87 -30.02
CA GLN A 569 6.04 -4.26 -31.36
C GLN A 569 5.10 -3.69 -32.41
N THR A 570 5.54 -2.64 -33.07
CA THR A 570 4.73 -1.95 -34.08
C THR A 570 5.41 -2.11 -35.44
N PRO A 571 4.82 -2.85 -36.39
CA PRO A 571 5.31 -2.91 -37.77
C PRO A 571 5.41 -1.50 -38.39
N PRO A 572 6.27 -1.29 -39.41
CA PRO A 572 6.32 -0.01 -40.12
C PRO A 572 4.95 0.29 -40.70
N SER A 573 4.35 1.37 -40.25
CA SER A 573 3.04 1.83 -40.68
C SER A 573 3.01 3.35 -40.71
N MET A 574 1.96 3.95 -41.27
CA MET A 574 1.81 5.40 -41.31
C MET A 574 0.42 5.82 -40.93
N TYR A 575 0.35 7.02 -40.37
CA TYR A 575 -0.89 7.71 -40.12
C TYR A 575 -1.02 8.87 -41.11
N LEU A 576 -2.23 9.09 -41.63
CA LEU A 576 -2.58 10.20 -42.50
C LEU A 576 -3.86 10.86 -41.96
N ASP A 577 -3.78 12.15 -41.71
CA ASP A 577 -4.89 12.99 -41.32
C ASP A 577 -5.06 14.16 -42.28
N LYS A 578 -6.29 14.61 -42.40
CA LYS A 578 -6.64 15.75 -43.24
C LYS A 578 -7.72 16.55 -42.58
N GLN A 579 -7.48 17.85 -42.45
CA GLN A 579 -8.37 18.77 -41.78
C GLN A 579 -8.62 19.98 -42.67
N ALA A 580 -9.82 20.54 -42.60
CA ALA A 580 -10.12 21.83 -43.21
C ALA A 580 -9.77 22.95 -42.23
N SER A 581 -9.38 24.12 -42.75
CA SER A 581 -9.14 25.31 -41.93
C SER A 581 -10.37 25.78 -41.17
N THR A 582 -11.55 25.44 -41.69
CA THR A 582 -12.87 25.57 -41.04
C THR A 582 -13.86 24.62 -41.73
N ASN A 583 -14.93 24.25 -41.03
CA ASN A 583 -15.98 23.37 -41.57
C ASN A 583 -17.09 24.16 -42.30
N THR A 584 -17.04 25.49 -42.25
CA THR A 584 -17.99 26.38 -42.94
C THR A 584 -17.28 27.53 -43.63
N PHE A 585 -17.71 27.87 -44.85
CA PHE A 585 -17.12 28.94 -45.66
C PHE A 585 -18.20 29.83 -46.26
N GLU A 586 -17.90 31.10 -46.51
CA GLU A 586 -18.80 31.99 -47.27
C GLU A 586 -18.36 32.09 -48.74
N PRO A 587 -19.29 32.35 -49.69
CA PRO A 587 -18.91 32.67 -51.06
C PRO A 587 -17.85 33.78 -51.14
N GLY A 588 -16.77 33.55 -51.88
CA GLY A 588 -15.62 34.45 -51.97
C GLY A 588 -14.49 34.18 -50.97
N ASP A 589 -14.69 33.34 -49.95
CA ASP A 589 -13.65 33.02 -48.98
C ASP A 589 -12.48 32.23 -49.61
N THR A 590 -11.30 32.41 -49.02
CA THR A 590 -10.18 31.48 -49.19
C THR A 590 -10.10 30.55 -48.00
N PHE A 591 -9.77 29.29 -48.25
CA PHE A 591 -9.66 28.26 -47.23
C PHE A 591 -8.54 27.28 -47.58
N HIS A 592 -8.17 26.40 -46.66
CA HIS A 592 -7.18 25.37 -46.96
C HIS A 592 -7.50 24.03 -46.31
N TYR A 593 -7.00 22.97 -46.92
CA TYR A 593 -6.86 21.68 -46.24
C TYR A 593 -5.42 21.52 -45.74
N THR A 594 -5.27 21.15 -44.48
CA THR A 594 -3.99 20.70 -43.92
C THR A 594 -3.94 19.18 -43.99
N VAL A 595 -2.94 18.64 -44.69
CA VAL A 595 -2.68 17.20 -44.75
C VAL A 595 -1.48 16.92 -43.86
N THR A 596 -1.64 16.07 -42.86
CA THR A 596 -0.59 15.69 -41.90
C THR A 596 -0.37 14.20 -41.91
N PHE A 597 0.88 13.75 -41.96
CA PHE A 597 1.25 12.36 -41.91
C PHE A 597 2.52 12.14 -41.12
N TYR A 598 2.69 10.94 -40.57
CA TYR A 598 3.89 10.54 -39.85
C TYR A 598 4.03 9.02 -39.83
N ALA A 599 5.26 8.57 -39.60
CA ALA A 599 5.58 7.17 -39.44
C ALA A 599 5.15 6.67 -38.06
N LEU A 600 4.67 5.43 -38.00
CA LEU A 600 4.26 4.73 -36.77
C LEU A 600 5.23 3.57 -36.50
N GLY A 601 5.60 3.40 -35.23
CA GLY A 601 6.46 2.32 -34.75
C GLY A 601 7.95 2.53 -35.02
N GLN A 602 8.33 2.84 -36.25
CA GLN A 602 9.71 3.05 -36.66
C GLN A 602 9.82 4.08 -37.78
N ASP A 603 11.02 4.62 -37.96
CA ASP A 603 11.26 5.62 -39.00
C ASP A 603 11.13 5.01 -40.41
N LEU A 604 10.50 5.73 -41.33
CA LEU A 604 10.46 5.35 -42.74
C LEU A 604 11.68 5.93 -43.45
N GLN A 605 12.45 5.06 -44.12
CA GLN A 605 13.59 5.48 -44.94
C GLN A 605 13.10 6.19 -46.21
N LYS A 606 14.00 6.93 -46.88
CA LYS A 606 13.70 7.74 -48.08
C LYS A 606 12.76 7.07 -49.08
N ASP A 607 13.05 5.83 -49.47
CA ASP A 607 12.27 5.12 -50.50
C ASP A 607 10.84 4.78 -50.00
N ASP A 608 10.64 4.70 -48.68
CA ASP A 608 9.37 4.38 -48.04
C ASP A 608 8.60 5.63 -47.56
N VAL A 609 9.13 6.84 -47.78
CA VAL A 609 8.38 8.08 -47.54
C VAL A 609 7.22 8.16 -48.56
N PRO A 610 5.96 8.41 -48.12
CA PRO A 610 4.81 8.36 -49.01
C PRO A 610 4.75 9.51 -50.00
N ASP A 611 4.33 9.18 -51.22
CA ASP A 611 3.66 10.14 -52.08
C ASP A 611 2.20 10.26 -51.63
N ILE A 612 1.64 11.47 -51.79
CA ILE A 612 0.26 11.74 -51.40
C ILE A 612 -0.51 12.23 -52.61
N ILE A 613 -1.60 11.54 -52.94
CA ILE A 613 -2.58 11.95 -53.94
C ILE A 613 -3.79 12.55 -53.23
N ASP A 614 -4.17 13.74 -53.68
CA ASP A 614 -5.37 14.44 -53.26
C ASP A 614 -6.20 14.76 -54.48
N ILE A 615 -7.27 13.98 -54.71
CA ILE A 615 -8.26 14.30 -55.72
C ILE A 615 -9.15 15.40 -55.12
N LEU A 616 -9.22 16.57 -55.73
CA LEU A 616 -10.02 17.68 -55.19
C LEU A 616 -11.51 17.30 -55.12
N PRO A 617 -12.34 18.02 -54.35
CA PRO A 617 -13.80 17.81 -54.35
C PRO A 617 -14.35 17.73 -55.78
N PHE A 618 -15.21 16.76 -56.08
CA PHE A 618 -15.83 16.63 -57.40
C PHE A 618 -17.27 16.10 -57.32
N VAL A 619 -18.16 16.64 -58.16
CA VAL A 619 -19.55 16.17 -58.22
C VAL A 619 -19.57 14.72 -58.73
N GLY A 620 -20.25 13.84 -58.00
CA GLY A 620 -20.27 12.39 -58.26
C GLY A 620 -19.27 11.58 -57.43
N ASP A 621 -18.56 12.20 -56.48
CA ASP A 621 -17.61 11.54 -55.58
C ASP A 621 -18.26 10.71 -54.45
N GLY A 622 -19.59 10.59 -54.41
CA GLY A 622 -20.32 9.78 -53.42
C GLY A 622 -20.24 8.26 -53.64
N THR A 623 -19.87 7.81 -54.84
CA THR A 623 -19.85 6.37 -55.17
C THR A 623 -18.44 5.79 -55.03
N ALA A 624 -18.31 4.68 -54.29
CA ALA A 624 -17.06 3.93 -54.21
C ALA A 624 -16.73 3.23 -55.53
N ASP A 625 -15.45 3.22 -55.91
CA ASP A 625 -14.90 2.50 -57.05
C ASP A 625 -13.62 1.76 -56.61
N ALA A 626 -13.76 0.45 -56.41
CA ALA A 626 -12.66 -0.40 -55.97
C ALA A 626 -11.54 -0.51 -57.02
N SER A 627 -11.83 -0.35 -58.32
CA SER A 627 -10.83 -0.45 -59.39
C SER A 627 -9.81 0.70 -59.38
N ARG A 628 -10.11 1.76 -58.62
CA ARG A 628 -9.28 2.96 -58.48
C ARG A 628 -8.89 3.25 -57.03
N GLU A 629 -9.13 2.30 -56.13
CA GLU A 629 -9.00 2.46 -54.68
C GLU A 629 -9.72 3.71 -54.13
N PHE A 630 -10.88 4.02 -54.71
CA PHE A 630 -11.72 5.15 -54.32
C PHE A 630 -12.88 4.68 -53.45
N LYS A 631 -12.99 5.16 -52.20
CA LYS A 631 -13.99 4.65 -51.24
C LYS A 631 -15.33 5.39 -51.25
N GLY A 632 -15.52 6.37 -52.14
CA GLY A 632 -16.66 7.29 -52.05
C GLY A 632 -16.49 8.29 -50.91
N ARG A 633 -17.27 9.37 -50.93
CA ARG A 633 -17.29 10.41 -49.89
C ARG A 633 -18.70 10.58 -49.33
N HIS A 634 -18.79 10.69 -48.01
CA HIS A 634 -20.07 10.87 -47.32
C HIS A 634 -19.98 12.01 -46.28
N PRO A 635 -20.73 13.11 -46.45
CA PRO A 635 -21.61 13.43 -47.59
C PRO A 635 -20.83 13.57 -48.91
N GLU A 636 -21.51 13.37 -50.05
CA GLU A 636 -20.90 13.62 -51.37
C GLU A 636 -20.75 15.12 -51.64
N SER A 637 -19.76 15.48 -52.45
CA SER A 637 -19.56 16.85 -52.88
C SER A 637 -20.70 17.29 -53.81
N LYS A 638 -21.23 18.48 -53.54
CA LYS A 638 -22.33 19.08 -54.30
C LYS A 638 -22.02 20.54 -54.49
N TYR A 639 -21.83 20.99 -55.73
CA TYR A 639 -21.57 22.40 -56.04
C TYR A 639 -21.69 22.63 -57.56
N ALA A 640 -21.87 23.88 -57.99
CA ALA A 640 -21.90 24.22 -59.42
C ALA A 640 -20.48 24.28 -60.02
N LYS A 641 -20.32 23.90 -61.30
CA LYS A 641 -19.00 23.95 -61.97
C LYS A 641 -18.37 25.34 -61.83
N GLY A 642 -17.17 25.41 -61.27
CA GLY A 642 -16.45 26.66 -61.02
C GLY A 642 -16.70 27.30 -59.65
N ALA A 643 -17.52 26.70 -58.78
CA ALA A 643 -17.79 27.21 -57.43
C ALA A 643 -16.53 27.30 -56.54
N PHE A 644 -15.51 26.49 -56.80
CA PHE A 644 -14.22 26.62 -56.15
C PHE A 644 -13.08 26.34 -57.13
N ARG A 645 -11.88 26.77 -56.76
CA ARG A 645 -10.64 26.50 -57.51
C ARG A 645 -9.44 26.35 -56.59
N LEU A 646 -8.43 25.63 -57.06
CA LEU A 646 -7.12 25.58 -56.40
C LEU A 646 -6.40 26.93 -56.56
N VAL A 647 -5.74 27.40 -55.49
CA VAL A 647 -4.99 28.67 -55.44
C VAL A 647 -3.50 28.41 -55.30
N SER A 648 -3.09 27.49 -54.43
CA SER A 648 -1.70 27.08 -54.26
C SER A 648 -1.58 25.80 -53.43
N VAL A 649 -0.40 25.20 -53.44
CA VAL A 649 -0.02 24.16 -52.47
C VAL A 649 1.20 24.69 -51.73
N GLU A 650 1.07 24.90 -50.42
CA GLU A 650 2.11 25.42 -49.53
C GLU A 650 2.98 24.25 -49.08
N ARG A 651 4.29 24.37 -49.30
CA ARG A 651 5.25 23.34 -48.89
C ARG A 651 5.56 23.49 -47.40
N PRO A 652 5.87 22.39 -46.70
CA PRO A 652 6.33 22.47 -45.32
C PRO A 652 7.68 23.20 -45.27
N GLU A 653 7.91 24.05 -44.27
CA GLU A 653 9.20 24.75 -44.11
C GLU A 653 10.39 23.77 -43.98
N ILE A 654 10.14 22.60 -43.38
CA ILE A 654 11.12 21.53 -43.18
C ILE A 654 11.47 20.76 -44.45
N ASP A 655 10.71 20.92 -45.54
CA ASP A 655 10.97 20.33 -46.84
C ASP A 655 10.65 21.31 -47.99
N PRO A 656 11.51 22.31 -48.20
CA PRO A 656 11.36 23.22 -49.35
C PRO A 656 11.55 22.47 -50.69
N GLY A 657 12.16 21.28 -50.66
CA GLY A 657 12.44 20.43 -51.81
C GLY A 657 11.24 19.61 -52.30
N MET A 658 10.17 19.51 -51.51
CA MET A 658 8.95 18.77 -51.84
C MET A 658 8.46 19.12 -53.26
N GLN A 659 8.31 18.11 -54.10
CA GLN A 659 7.76 18.26 -55.43
C GLN A 659 6.24 18.19 -55.38
N VAL A 660 5.58 19.07 -56.14
CA VAL A 660 4.12 19.08 -56.29
C VAL A 660 3.81 18.93 -57.78
N TYR A 661 3.04 17.90 -58.09
CA TYR A 661 2.52 17.63 -59.42
C TYR A 661 1.01 17.86 -59.45
N TYR A 662 0.52 18.28 -60.60
CA TYR A 662 -0.86 18.67 -60.85
C TYR A 662 -1.38 17.91 -62.07
N THR A 663 -2.67 17.59 -62.08
CA THR A 663 -3.35 17.04 -63.26
C THR A 663 -4.67 17.74 -63.51
N ARG A 664 -5.12 17.72 -64.76
CA ARG A 664 -6.47 18.11 -65.20
C ARG A 664 -7.30 16.89 -65.63
N ARG A 665 -6.81 15.67 -65.38
CA ARG A 665 -7.53 14.44 -65.67
C ARG A 665 -8.90 14.47 -65.01
N ASN A 666 -9.92 13.93 -65.65
CA ASN A 666 -11.23 13.78 -65.04
C ASN A 666 -11.10 13.13 -63.64
N PRO A 667 -11.54 13.77 -62.54
CA PRO A 667 -11.37 13.25 -61.19
C PRO A 667 -11.89 11.82 -61.01
N ALA A 668 -12.98 11.47 -61.72
CA ALA A 668 -13.60 10.14 -61.69
C ALA A 668 -12.76 9.04 -62.38
N GLU A 669 -11.63 9.38 -63.00
CA GLU A 669 -10.74 8.44 -63.68
C GLU A 669 -9.37 8.31 -62.99
N ILE A 670 -9.15 9.04 -61.89
CA ILE A 670 -7.87 9.04 -61.18
C ILE A 670 -7.85 7.89 -60.16
N HIS A 671 -6.75 7.14 -60.14
CA HIS A 671 -6.47 6.12 -59.13
C HIS A 671 -5.91 6.79 -57.86
N ASN A 672 -6.39 6.41 -56.68
CA ASN A 672 -5.93 6.99 -55.40
C ASN A 672 -4.53 6.51 -55.00
N ASP A 673 -4.15 5.30 -55.40
CA ASP A 673 -2.82 4.75 -55.12
C ASP A 673 -1.74 5.39 -56.00
N PRO A 674 -0.73 6.06 -55.42
CA PRO A 674 0.44 6.57 -56.16
C PRO A 674 1.19 5.52 -56.99
N ARG A 675 1.16 4.24 -56.59
CA ARG A 675 1.85 3.12 -57.28
C ARG A 675 1.11 2.58 -58.50
N ASP A 676 -0.14 2.99 -58.73
CA ASP A 676 -0.87 2.51 -59.90
C ASP A 676 -0.19 2.98 -61.20
N ASP A 677 -0.18 2.13 -62.23
CA ASP A 677 0.46 2.42 -63.51
C ASP A 677 -0.09 3.71 -64.16
N SER A 678 -1.36 4.05 -63.91
CA SER A 678 -1.97 5.30 -64.39
C SER A 678 -1.27 6.54 -63.82
N ASN A 679 -0.68 6.43 -62.63
CA ASN A 679 -0.05 7.50 -61.89
C ASN A 679 1.47 7.60 -62.11
N ALA A 680 2.08 6.74 -62.92
CA ALA A 680 3.52 6.75 -63.18
C ALA A 680 4.05 8.10 -63.70
N ILE A 681 5.22 8.53 -63.20
CA ILE A 681 5.88 9.79 -63.58
C ILE A 681 7.29 9.48 -64.16
N PRO A 682 7.58 9.78 -65.44
CA PRO A 682 6.67 10.21 -66.51
C PRO A 682 5.95 9.02 -67.18
N GLY A 683 4.78 9.27 -67.79
CA GLY A 683 4.19 8.34 -68.77
C GLY A 683 2.84 7.71 -68.41
N GLY A 684 2.40 7.83 -67.15
CA GLY A 684 1.07 7.38 -66.73
C GLY A 684 -0.07 8.15 -67.38
N SER A 685 -1.24 7.50 -67.52
CA SER A 685 -2.43 8.06 -68.17
C SER A 685 -3.11 9.21 -67.40
N THR A 686 -2.86 9.33 -66.08
CA THR A 686 -3.26 10.48 -65.25
C THR A 686 -2.51 11.76 -65.66
N LYS A 687 -1.30 11.62 -66.23
CA LYS A 687 -0.40 12.70 -66.63
C LYS A 687 -0.21 13.78 -65.56
N TRP A 688 0.77 13.54 -64.69
CA TRP A 688 1.21 14.47 -63.66
C TRP A 688 2.18 15.51 -64.23
N CYS A 689 1.90 16.80 -63.98
CA CYS A 689 2.67 17.93 -64.52
C CYS A 689 3.15 18.86 -63.41
N ARG A 690 4.33 19.46 -63.57
CA ARG A 690 4.81 20.56 -62.74
C ARG A 690 4.15 21.87 -63.17
N ARG A 691 4.12 22.84 -62.26
CA ARG A 691 3.54 24.18 -62.53
C ARG A 691 4.15 24.88 -63.75
N ALA A 692 5.45 24.66 -64.00
CA ALA A 692 6.15 25.27 -65.15
C ALA A 692 5.68 24.74 -66.52
N GLU A 693 4.93 23.64 -66.54
CA GLU A 693 4.43 23.00 -67.77
C GLU A 693 3.02 23.47 -68.16
N PHE A 694 2.42 24.41 -67.41
CA PHE A 694 1.06 24.89 -67.65
C PHE A 694 0.96 25.71 -68.95
N GLY A 695 -0.16 25.59 -69.66
CA GLY A 695 -0.45 26.33 -70.90
C GLY A 695 0.38 25.89 -72.12
N GLN A 696 1.15 24.81 -72.01
CA GLN A 696 1.89 24.23 -73.12
C GLN A 696 0.97 23.31 -73.93
N GLY A 697 0.43 23.82 -75.05
CA GLY A 697 -0.72 23.27 -75.80
C GLY A 697 -0.61 21.86 -76.42
N ASN A 698 0.29 20.97 -75.98
CA ASN A 698 0.43 19.58 -76.48
C ASN A 698 0.76 18.54 -75.39
N THR A 699 0.63 18.85 -74.10
CA THR A 699 1.19 18.02 -73.02
C THR A 699 0.16 17.31 -72.14
N GLY A 700 -1.14 17.59 -72.31
CA GLY A 700 -2.18 17.07 -71.41
C GLY A 700 -2.23 17.75 -70.04
N CYS A 701 -1.37 18.73 -69.78
CA CYS A 701 -1.26 19.46 -68.51
C CYS A 701 -2.37 20.52 -68.33
N PRO A 702 -2.67 20.94 -67.09
CA PRO A 702 -3.55 22.07 -66.79
C PRO A 702 -3.07 23.37 -67.48
N ASP A 703 -4.01 24.21 -67.93
CA ASP A 703 -3.69 25.54 -68.47
C ASP A 703 -3.46 26.55 -67.35
N SER A 704 -4.18 26.38 -66.23
CA SER A 704 -4.04 27.16 -65.01
C SER A 704 -4.31 26.29 -63.77
N LEU A 705 -4.15 26.87 -62.57
CA LEU A 705 -4.56 26.19 -61.34
C LEU A 705 -6.06 25.94 -61.24
N ALA A 706 -6.87 26.75 -61.92
CA ALA A 706 -8.32 26.57 -61.89
C ALA A 706 -8.74 25.29 -62.62
N ASP A 707 -7.89 24.75 -63.48
CA ASP A 707 -8.14 23.52 -64.25
C ASP A 707 -7.63 22.25 -63.53
N VAL A 708 -7.01 22.41 -62.36
CA VAL A 708 -6.47 21.29 -61.59
C VAL A 708 -7.59 20.51 -60.92
N THR A 709 -7.55 19.20 -61.08
CA THR A 709 -8.53 18.25 -60.53
C THR A 709 -7.96 17.38 -59.42
N ALA A 710 -6.63 17.18 -59.41
CA ALA A 710 -5.93 16.50 -58.33
C ALA A 710 -4.47 16.98 -58.21
N ILE A 711 -3.88 16.76 -57.05
CA ILE A 711 -2.46 16.97 -56.80
C ILE A 711 -1.80 15.66 -56.35
N ARG A 712 -0.51 15.50 -56.68
CA ARG A 712 0.38 14.47 -56.14
C ARG A 712 1.59 15.17 -55.52
N THR A 713 1.88 14.91 -54.26
CA THR A 713 3.11 15.40 -53.61
C THR A 713 4.12 14.28 -53.48
N ASN A 714 5.39 14.63 -53.68
CA ASN A 714 6.54 13.74 -53.52
C ASN A 714 7.55 14.44 -52.59
N PRO A 715 7.58 14.07 -51.30
CA PRO A 715 8.51 14.64 -50.32
C PRO A 715 9.97 14.39 -50.70
N ALA A 716 10.85 15.35 -50.41
CA ALA A 716 12.30 15.23 -50.60
C ALA A 716 13.05 14.83 -49.32
N LEU A 717 12.33 14.31 -48.32
CA LEU A 717 12.88 13.84 -47.06
C LEU A 717 13.81 12.62 -47.25
N ASN A 718 14.92 12.59 -46.51
CA ASN A 718 15.77 11.40 -46.43
C ASN A 718 15.19 10.31 -45.51
N GLN A 719 14.32 10.71 -44.59
CA GLN A 719 13.68 9.84 -43.61
C GLN A 719 12.45 10.57 -43.04
N LEU A 720 11.38 9.84 -42.74
CA LEU A 720 10.25 10.32 -41.95
C LEU A 720 10.32 9.68 -40.56
N ALA A 721 10.66 10.48 -39.55
CA ALA A 721 10.83 10.00 -38.18
C ALA A 721 9.52 9.53 -37.55
N SER A 722 9.58 8.44 -36.77
CA SER A 722 8.42 7.89 -36.06
C SER A 722 7.85 8.89 -35.06
N GLY A 723 6.54 9.12 -35.14
CA GLY A 723 5.82 10.04 -34.26
C GLY A 723 6.07 11.53 -34.51
N GLN A 724 6.83 11.92 -35.54
CA GLN A 724 7.02 13.33 -35.90
C GLN A 724 6.05 13.74 -37.01
N PRO A 725 5.05 14.61 -36.73
CA PRO A 725 4.08 15.04 -37.73
C PRO A 725 4.76 15.87 -38.83
N TYR A 726 4.49 15.51 -40.08
CA TYR A 726 4.89 16.24 -41.27
C TYR A 726 3.63 16.62 -42.05
N GLY A 727 3.50 17.86 -42.52
CA GLY A 727 2.28 18.26 -43.22
C GLY A 727 2.39 19.50 -44.10
N PHE A 728 1.58 19.52 -45.16
CA PHE A 728 1.50 20.57 -46.17
C PHE A 728 0.06 21.11 -46.29
N LYS A 729 -0.13 22.27 -46.93
CA LYS A 729 -1.46 22.88 -47.09
C LYS A 729 -1.87 22.98 -48.54
N ILE A 730 -3.15 22.74 -48.80
CA ILE A 730 -3.81 22.89 -50.10
C ILE A 730 -4.74 24.10 -50.00
N ASN A 731 -4.35 25.22 -50.60
CA ASN A 731 -5.11 26.47 -50.53
C ASN A 731 -6.11 26.56 -51.69
N LEU A 732 -7.37 26.84 -51.37
CA LEU A 732 -8.51 26.90 -52.27
C LEU A 732 -9.25 28.24 -52.11
N ALA A 733 -10.00 28.62 -53.13
CA ALA A 733 -10.87 29.79 -53.10
C ALA A 733 -12.27 29.44 -53.60
N LEU A 734 -13.29 29.96 -52.93
CA LEU A 734 -14.67 29.94 -53.39
C LEU A 734 -14.93 31.11 -54.33
N ASP A 735 -15.76 30.86 -55.34
CA ASP A 735 -16.24 31.92 -56.22
C ASP A 735 -17.42 32.65 -55.59
N SER A 736 -17.36 33.97 -55.54
CA SER A 736 -18.38 34.81 -54.88
C SER A 736 -19.76 34.78 -55.55
N PHE A 737 -19.86 34.34 -56.81
CA PHE A 737 -21.12 34.32 -57.57
C PHE A 737 -21.62 32.92 -57.91
N ILE A 738 -20.71 31.94 -58.02
CA ILE A 738 -21.07 30.56 -58.36
C ILE A 738 -21.33 29.72 -57.11
N ALA A 739 -20.59 29.96 -56.02
CA ALA A 739 -20.76 29.19 -54.79
C ALA A 739 -22.07 29.53 -54.09
N THR A 740 -22.81 28.53 -53.63
CA THR A 740 -24.11 28.69 -52.98
C THR A 740 -24.12 28.10 -51.56
N PRO A 741 -24.98 28.57 -50.64
CA PRO A 741 -25.10 28.00 -49.27
C PRO A 741 -25.52 26.52 -49.18
N GLU A 742 -25.82 25.88 -50.32
CA GLU A 742 -26.11 24.45 -50.41
C GLU A 742 -24.91 23.63 -50.88
N ASP A 743 -23.78 24.28 -51.13
CA ASP A 743 -22.58 23.62 -51.62
C ASP A 743 -21.86 22.87 -50.49
N ILE A 744 -21.42 21.66 -50.80
CA ILE A 744 -20.67 20.75 -49.93
C ILE A 744 -19.37 20.39 -50.64
N LEU A 745 -18.25 20.61 -49.97
CA LEU A 745 -16.92 20.23 -50.44
C LEU A 745 -16.37 19.12 -49.54
N SER A 746 -16.51 17.88 -50.00
CA SER A 746 -16.00 16.70 -49.31
C SER A 746 -14.66 16.31 -49.91
N ASN A 747 -13.68 16.01 -49.06
CA ASN A 747 -12.34 15.74 -49.54
C ASN A 747 -11.62 14.63 -48.75
N ARG A 748 -10.71 13.90 -49.42
CA ARG A 748 -9.93 12.82 -48.84
C ARG A 748 -8.58 12.71 -49.53
N ALA A 749 -7.53 12.42 -48.76
CA ALA A 749 -6.19 12.18 -49.28
C ALA A 749 -5.83 10.69 -49.19
N ALA A 750 -4.97 10.24 -50.10
CA ALA A 750 -4.43 8.90 -50.15
C ALA A 750 -2.89 8.96 -50.14
N ALA A 751 -2.26 8.09 -49.36
CA ALA A 751 -0.81 8.04 -49.19
C ALA A 751 -0.28 6.63 -49.41
N ARG A 752 0.77 6.50 -50.22
CA ARG A 752 1.58 5.30 -50.32
C ARG A 752 2.96 5.69 -50.82
N SER A 753 4.01 5.02 -50.34
CA SER A 753 5.35 5.21 -50.93
C SER A 753 5.33 4.75 -52.39
N ASP A 754 6.13 5.37 -53.25
CA ASP A 754 6.29 4.96 -54.66
C ASP A 754 7.25 3.76 -54.83
N ASN A 755 7.89 3.29 -53.75
CA ASN A 755 8.80 2.14 -53.77
C ASN A 755 8.04 0.83 -54.05
N PRO A 756 8.25 0.17 -55.19
CA PRO A 756 7.51 -1.05 -55.55
C PRO A 756 7.80 -2.22 -54.58
N ASN A 757 8.93 -2.18 -53.87
CA ASN A 757 9.33 -3.20 -52.90
C ASN A 757 8.91 -2.87 -51.46
N GLY A 758 8.34 -1.68 -51.21
CA GLY A 758 7.97 -1.25 -49.86
C GLY A 758 6.71 -1.95 -49.35
N SER A 759 6.74 -2.42 -48.10
CA SER A 759 5.63 -3.16 -47.47
C SER A 759 4.47 -2.28 -46.98
N LEU A 760 4.58 -0.95 -47.11
CA LEU A 760 3.55 0.00 -46.74
C LEU A 760 2.30 -0.16 -47.63
N LEU A 761 1.16 -0.38 -46.98
CA LEU A 761 -0.14 -0.41 -47.62
C LEU A 761 -0.63 1.01 -47.93
N LEU A 762 -1.60 1.12 -48.84
CA LEU A 762 -2.30 2.37 -49.11
C LEU A 762 -3.03 2.85 -47.85
N VAL A 763 -2.75 4.07 -47.43
CA VAL A 763 -3.41 4.72 -46.29
C VAL A 763 -4.29 5.85 -46.80
N LEU A 764 -5.52 5.91 -46.32
CA LEU A 764 -6.46 6.97 -46.63
C LEU A 764 -6.67 7.84 -45.39
N SER A 765 -6.82 9.15 -45.56
CA SER A 765 -7.22 10.03 -44.47
C SER A 765 -8.61 9.63 -43.95
N ARG A 766 -8.97 10.06 -42.74
CA ARG A 766 -10.29 9.79 -42.16
C ARG A 766 -11.41 10.19 -43.13
N ASP A 767 -12.49 9.41 -43.11
CA ASP A 767 -13.71 9.70 -43.85
C ASP A 767 -14.52 10.81 -43.16
N GLY A 768 -15.44 11.45 -43.89
CA GLY A 768 -16.35 12.46 -43.34
C GLY A 768 -15.78 13.88 -43.24
N LEU A 769 -14.62 14.16 -43.86
CA LEU A 769 -14.15 15.54 -44.01
C LEU A 769 -14.99 16.25 -45.08
N SER A 770 -16.01 16.98 -44.63
CA SER A 770 -16.87 17.81 -45.47
C SER A 770 -16.99 19.22 -44.90
N SER A 771 -16.84 20.22 -45.77
CA SER A 771 -17.09 21.61 -45.42
C SER A 771 -18.32 22.12 -46.16
N LYS A 772 -19.16 22.90 -45.49
CA LYS A 772 -20.40 23.45 -46.05
C LYS A 772 -20.23 24.93 -46.38
N VAL A 773 -20.67 25.36 -47.55
CA VAL A 773 -20.79 26.80 -47.82
C VAL A 773 -22.00 27.34 -47.06
N VAL A 774 -21.86 28.44 -46.35
CA VAL A 774 -22.91 29.09 -45.55
C VAL A 774 -23.28 30.45 -46.16
N PRO A 775 -24.45 31.02 -45.83
CA PRO A 775 -24.77 32.38 -46.25
C PRO A 775 -23.71 33.38 -45.79
N ILE A 776 -23.44 34.39 -46.61
CA ILE A 776 -22.54 35.51 -46.27
C ILE A 776 -23.02 36.16 -44.96
N SER A 777 -22.12 36.38 -44.01
CA SER A 777 -22.46 36.97 -42.71
C SER A 777 -23.05 38.38 -42.87
N ALA A 778 -24.05 38.72 -42.04
CA ALA A 778 -24.83 39.95 -42.19
C ALA A 778 -24.00 41.24 -42.06
N ASP A 779 -22.84 41.19 -41.40
CA ASP A 779 -21.86 42.26 -41.27
C ASP A 779 -21.02 42.50 -42.55
N LYS A 780 -20.96 41.52 -43.45
CA LYS A 780 -20.34 41.65 -44.78
C LYS A 780 -21.34 42.03 -45.89
N ILE A 781 -22.62 42.14 -45.54
CA ILE A 781 -23.68 42.56 -46.46
C ILE A 781 -23.77 44.09 -46.44
N ALA A 782 -23.38 44.74 -47.54
CA ALA A 782 -23.71 46.15 -47.72
C ALA A 782 -25.20 46.27 -48.09
N SER A 783 -25.93 47.12 -47.37
CA SER A 783 -27.30 47.49 -47.73
C SER A 783 -27.34 48.94 -48.19
N VAL A 784 -28.04 49.19 -49.29
CA VAL A 784 -28.39 50.54 -49.72
C VAL A 784 -29.89 50.65 -49.56
N ALA A 785 -30.32 51.54 -48.66
CA ALA A 785 -31.72 51.85 -48.46
C ALA A 785 -31.94 53.36 -48.50
N GLY A 786 -33.17 53.75 -48.83
CA GLY A 786 -33.57 55.15 -48.88
C GLY A 786 -35.08 55.29 -48.95
N ARG A 787 -35.56 56.53 -49.01
CA ARG A 787 -36.97 56.87 -49.12
C ARG A 787 -37.17 57.86 -50.26
N VAL A 788 -38.19 57.64 -51.09
CA VAL A 788 -38.63 58.56 -52.13
C VAL A 788 -39.86 59.30 -51.63
N PHE A 789 -39.80 60.62 -51.65
CA PHE A 789 -40.85 61.50 -51.16
C PHE A 789 -40.83 62.81 -51.96
N VAL A 790 -41.95 63.53 -51.94
CA VAL A 790 -42.04 64.89 -52.44
C VAL A 790 -41.53 65.82 -51.35
N ASP A 791 -40.40 66.48 -51.62
CA ASP A 791 -39.84 67.51 -50.76
C ASP A 791 -40.67 68.80 -50.89
N MET A 792 -41.52 69.06 -49.91
CA MET A 792 -42.46 70.19 -49.95
C MET A 792 -41.89 71.47 -49.34
N ASP A 793 -40.77 71.39 -48.62
CA ASP A 793 -40.14 72.54 -47.97
C ASP A 793 -38.72 72.86 -48.48
N GLY A 794 -38.16 72.02 -49.36
CA GLY A 794 -36.87 72.23 -50.00
C GLY A 794 -35.67 71.91 -49.11
N THR A 795 -35.88 71.29 -47.94
CA THR A 795 -34.81 70.97 -46.99
C THR A 795 -34.29 69.53 -47.11
N ALA A 796 -34.84 68.75 -48.03
CA ALA A 796 -34.52 67.34 -48.26
C ALA A 796 -34.64 66.44 -47.01
N ASN A 797 -35.46 66.84 -46.03
CA ASN A 797 -35.67 66.05 -44.82
C ASN A 797 -36.76 64.99 -45.02
N SER A 798 -36.35 63.76 -45.31
CA SER A 798 -37.25 62.61 -45.52
C SER A 798 -38.12 62.23 -44.32
N ALA A 799 -37.77 62.69 -43.11
CA ALA A 799 -38.48 62.36 -41.87
C ALA A 799 -39.53 63.41 -41.47
N ALA A 800 -39.61 64.55 -42.18
CA ALA A 800 -40.57 65.59 -41.89
C ALA A 800 -42.00 65.12 -42.26
N GLY A 801 -42.93 65.14 -41.30
CA GLY A 801 -44.29 64.60 -41.50
C GLY A 801 -45.14 65.31 -42.54
N TYR A 802 -44.72 66.49 -43.01
CA TYR A 802 -45.36 67.20 -44.12
C TYR A 802 -44.80 66.80 -45.49
N ASN A 803 -43.67 66.10 -45.58
CA ASN A 803 -43.18 65.55 -46.83
C ASN A 803 -43.94 64.26 -47.17
N LYS A 804 -44.50 64.18 -48.38
CA LYS A 804 -45.37 63.05 -48.78
C LYS A 804 -44.56 61.91 -49.39
N PRO A 805 -44.65 60.68 -48.88
CA PRO A 805 -43.99 59.54 -49.51
C PRO A 805 -44.57 59.22 -50.88
N LEU A 806 -43.73 58.66 -51.75
CA LEU A 806 -44.13 58.14 -53.05
C LEU A 806 -43.96 56.64 -53.07
N GLY A 807 -45.07 55.91 -52.96
CA GLY A 807 -45.08 54.47 -53.12
C GLY A 807 -45.04 54.00 -54.56
N GLN A 808 -44.65 52.74 -54.73
CA GLN A 808 -44.55 52.03 -56.00
C GLN A 808 -43.60 52.68 -57.03
N GLN A 809 -42.64 53.47 -56.56
CA GLN A 809 -41.63 54.09 -57.40
C GLN A 809 -40.50 53.10 -57.67
N CYS A 810 -40.17 52.94 -58.94
CA CYS A 810 -39.12 52.04 -59.40
C CYS A 810 -37.74 52.61 -59.08
N ILE A 811 -36.93 51.87 -58.34
CA ILE A 811 -35.55 52.22 -58.00
C ILE A 811 -34.63 51.21 -58.66
N LYS A 812 -33.61 51.70 -59.36
CA LYS A 812 -32.64 50.86 -60.08
C LYS A 812 -31.23 51.14 -59.55
N LEU A 813 -30.55 50.07 -59.15
CA LEU A 813 -29.14 50.08 -58.75
C LEU A 813 -28.29 49.48 -59.88
N THR A 814 -27.25 50.20 -60.31
CA THR A 814 -26.30 49.73 -61.33
C THR A 814 -24.86 49.85 -60.86
N GLY A 815 -24.01 48.91 -61.25
CA GLY A 815 -22.55 49.08 -61.13
C GLY A 815 -21.80 47.88 -61.70
N THR A 816 -20.62 47.58 -61.19
CA THR A 816 -19.74 46.54 -61.76
C THR A 816 -19.31 45.56 -60.68
N ASN A 817 -19.38 44.27 -60.96
CA ASN A 817 -18.84 43.25 -60.08
C ASN A 817 -17.30 43.29 -60.05
N GLU A 818 -16.67 42.47 -59.20
CA GLU A 818 -15.21 42.39 -59.04
C GLU A 818 -14.48 41.93 -60.33
N ARG A 819 -15.22 41.46 -61.33
CA ARG A 819 -14.71 41.09 -62.67
C ARG A 819 -14.89 42.20 -63.72
N GLY A 820 -15.47 43.35 -63.34
CA GLY A 820 -15.73 44.47 -64.24
C GLY A 820 -17.00 44.33 -65.08
N GLU A 821 -17.87 43.36 -64.77
CA GLU A 821 -19.13 43.13 -65.50
C GLU A 821 -20.26 43.97 -64.93
N THR A 822 -21.08 44.58 -65.79
CA THR A 822 -22.18 45.45 -65.35
C THR A 822 -23.32 44.66 -64.70
N ILE A 823 -23.67 45.01 -63.47
CA ILE A 823 -24.83 44.50 -62.72
C ILE A 823 -25.93 45.56 -62.65
N THR A 824 -27.17 45.10 -62.76
CA THR A 824 -28.39 45.92 -62.69
C THR A 824 -29.43 45.20 -61.84
N ILE A 825 -29.90 45.83 -60.77
CA ILE A 825 -30.95 45.31 -59.88
C ILE A 825 -32.01 46.41 -59.70
N SER A 826 -33.29 46.07 -59.67
CA SER A 826 -34.38 47.03 -59.45
C SER A 826 -35.33 46.55 -58.37
N THR A 827 -35.87 47.50 -57.59
CA THR A 827 -36.95 47.29 -56.63
C THR A 827 -38.00 48.40 -56.77
N GLN A 828 -39.17 48.26 -56.14
CA GLN A 828 -40.14 49.34 -56.03
C GLN A 828 -40.19 49.84 -54.59
N THR A 829 -40.46 51.13 -54.40
CA THR A 829 -40.73 51.67 -53.07
C THR A 829 -42.03 51.10 -52.50
N ASP A 830 -42.06 50.86 -51.19
CA ASP A 830 -43.29 50.55 -50.47
C ASP A 830 -44.25 51.76 -50.42
N ASP A 831 -45.46 51.60 -49.89
CA ASP A 831 -46.46 52.69 -49.82
C ASP A 831 -45.98 53.91 -49.01
N ASP A 832 -45.00 53.72 -48.14
CA ASP A 832 -44.32 54.75 -47.35
C ASP A 832 -43.09 55.33 -48.06
N GLY A 833 -42.84 54.94 -49.31
CA GLY A 833 -41.77 55.43 -50.16
C GLY A 833 -40.41 54.81 -49.90
N ASN A 834 -40.29 53.81 -49.03
CA ASN A 834 -39.00 53.21 -48.69
C ASN A 834 -38.56 52.16 -49.72
N TYR A 835 -37.26 52.07 -49.98
CA TYR A 835 -36.65 51.01 -50.77
C TYR A 835 -35.39 50.50 -50.07
N SER A 836 -35.03 49.24 -50.35
CA SER A 836 -33.73 48.70 -49.95
C SER A 836 -33.19 47.71 -51.00
N PHE A 837 -31.87 47.66 -51.11
CA PHE A 837 -31.09 46.69 -51.87
C PHE A 837 -30.13 45.98 -50.92
N THR A 838 -30.02 44.67 -51.07
CA THR A 838 -29.06 43.83 -50.36
C THR A 838 -28.04 43.34 -51.38
N ALA A 839 -26.82 43.89 -51.40
CA ALA A 839 -25.80 43.50 -52.38
C ALA A 839 -24.36 43.76 -51.88
N GLY A 840 -23.44 42.87 -52.25
CA GLY A 840 -22.01 42.98 -51.97
C GLY A 840 -21.38 44.29 -52.49
N SER A 841 -20.28 44.69 -51.85
CA SER A 841 -19.65 46.00 -51.91
C SER A 841 -19.10 46.40 -53.28
N ALA A 842 -19.87 47.16 -54.10
CA ALA A 842 -19.42 48.30 -54.93
C ALA A 842 -20.46 48.70 -56.00
N ASN A 843 -21.25 49.78 -55.82
CA ASN A 843 -22.12 50.32 -56.89
C ASN A 843 -22.34 51.86 -56.78
N ARG A 844 -22.69 52.52 -57.90
CA ARG A 844 -23.03 53.98 -58.02
C ARG A 844 -24.51 54.17 -58.39
N PHE A 845 -25.13 55.27 -57.95
CA PHE A 845 -26.60 55.47 -57.99
C PHE A 845 -27.13 56.33 -59.15
N PHE A 846 -28.29 55.98 -59.70
CA PHE A 846 -29.13 56.83 -60.55
C PHE A 846 -30.63 56.56 -60.30
N VAL A 847 -31.46 57.61 -60.17
CA VAL A 847 -32.93 57.50 -60.04
C VAL A 847 -33.58 57.76 -61.40
N ASN A 848 -34.53 56.92 -61.83
CA ASN A 848 -35.31 57.14 -63.05
C ASN A 848 -36.77 56.68 -62.86
N GLY A 849 -37.74 57.46 -63.36
CA GLY A 849 -39.16 57.35 -63.05
C GLY A 849 -40.02 56.44 -63.95
N ASP A 850 -39.46 55.71 -64.93
CA ASP A 850 -40.29 54.98 -65.91
C ASP A 850 -39.95 53.49 -66.12
N CYS A 851 -38.99 52.93 -65.36
CA CYS A 851 -38.44 51.57 -65.55
C CYS A 851 -38.02 51.22 -67.02
N SER A 852 -37.89 52.17 -67.95
CA SER A 852 -37.63 51.90 -69.38
C SER A 852 -36.15 51.97 -69.78
N GLY A 853 -35.31 52.59 -68.94
CA GLY A 853 -33.88 52.74 -69.18
C GLY A 853 -33.48 53.98 -70.01
N THR A 854 -34.37 54.97 -70.16
CA THR A 854 -34.07 56.20 -70.91
C THR A 854 -33.84 57.39 -69.97
N ALA A 855 -32.71 58.09 -70.08
CA ALA A 855 -32.43 59.27 -69.25
C ALA A 855 -33.39 60.44 -69.58
N LEU A 856 -33.94 61.09 -68.56
CA LEU A 856 -34.74 62.31 -68.74
C LEU A 856 -33.82 63.52 -69.03
N PRO A 857 -34.23 64.44 -69.91
CA PRO A 857 -33.44 65.60 -70.30
C PRO A 857 -33.42 66.66 -69.19
N ASN A 858 -32.25 67.30 -69.06
CA ASN A 858 -31.91 68.39 -68.15
C ASN A 858 -33.04 69.41 -67.95
N PHE A 859 -33.35 69.72 -66.69
CA PHE A 859 -33.90 71.02 -66.31
C PHE A 859 -32.86 71.76 -65.47
N ASN A 860 -32.40 72.91 -65.97
CA ASN A 860 -31.50 73.81 -65.26
C ASN A 860 -32.21 74.41 -64.04
N GLY A 861 -31.54 74.33 -62.89
CA GLY A 861 -31.89 74.95 -61.62
C GLY A 861 -30.87 74.55 -60.57
#